data_AF-B4D9W6-F1
#
_entry.id   AF-B4D9W6-F1
#
_cell.length_a   1.000
_cell.length_b   1.000
_cell.length_c   1.000
_cell.angle_alpha   90.00
_cell.angle_beta   90.00
_cell.angle_gamma   90.00
#
_symmetry.space_group_name_H-M   'P 1'
#
loop_
_entity.id
_entity.type
_entity.pdbx_description
1 polymer ?
#
loop_
_entity_poly.entity_id
_entity_poly.type
_entity_poly.pdbx_seq_one_letter_code
_entity_poly.pdbx_strand_id
1 'polypeptide(L)'
;MLGSMLKSPVRWLTLLVVVTGVCAVPVIAATKTRPVATADKSGPKPEVIGFWRFEHDVKPEGHGAAFGPARRMDSGVFFFNDEVPGPFIYDPLQKLSYPNSASLSFQSDDKQNDALEIAVNMAKAGLAGQSVTLELFCKPNAEWSGPLAMKSRLNDAAAEWGLEALYFEQQNQTYLHGFFTPPGAATIHFRGGHFGTSAQVRNGTSEWRHIAFVYDASVKTASCYIDYYQVKTIPIPGEMKWDSGPFYIGGGREHSSFGGKIDEVRLTKGALRPSQFLRARRDPLAGVSFDGAETLLPRDCGYVDLKESFGALGDGKSDDTAAFREAFRVLSNQPALDHNTLYIPPGTYLVTDQLVSGRSLSVIGAGPDKTVIKLRDKCSGFLRPEDAHAAWKIDSSPAPTVPDGMWNECAAGISICHLTIDTGKGNSGAKALEVTSNLLRQLDDLQIRSADGAGLVGLELAPKTGGAALIKNLHVKGYDYGVLASGADATTTMEQIAVEGQRLGGIKNMGSILAIRQLTSTNKATALMSLSADSMVTLLDSSLKGGSKDVAAIQCEGALCALRVETAGYNMAIRKRELVDGKTMEWKDTTVAGPKIDEYCGDSIVTTHGAAARPLTLPIENVPEVVWGDIHKDWVNIFRFADKKDGDDWAPAIQAAIDSGAKTIYFPAGDYGVQTAVHIRGKIERLFGLHSRITRSSRLPAEDAALIFDEPGAKRVVSIECLEFDGLRNLSPATLVLKNTCPGHYDNTEGCGKLFMENVVGADFQFSQPQSVWACQWNNEKHGIFSHGATIWCLGLSAGGESGVLSTEGSASTEIFGALVRPASNMDQSRPFFRNTNSRLSLIYATTQGEPPHTLQIVDTQGNDAEKIESEKLKWLSGRGRMDLFRSDAKEERPSDNGTTRQ
;
A
#
# COMPACT_ATOMS: atom_id res chain seq x y z
N MET A 1 51.89 -4.17 59.65
CA MET A 1 52.00 -5.43 60.40
C MET A 1 50.63 -5.77 60.95
N LEU A 2 50.18 -7.02 60.71
CA LEU A 2 49.11 -7.81 61.34
C LEU A 2 47.90 -7.07 61.95
N GLY A 3 46.64 -7.39 61.65
CA GLY A 3 46.08 -8.65 61.19
C GLY A 3 44.89 -9.07 62.07
N SER A 4 43.79 -9.42 61.39
CA SER A 4 42.68 -10.30 61.83
C SER A 4 41.51 -9.68 62.63
N MET A 5 40.30 -9.69 62.03
CA MET A 5 39.20 -10.68 62.23
C MET A 5 38.38 -10.42 63.50
N LEU A 6 37.06 -10.51 63.56
CA LEU A 6 35.95 -10.63 62.62
C LEU A 6 34.70 -10.35 63.49
N LYS A 7 33.77 -9.54 62.96
CA LYS A 7 32.32 -9.49 63.24
C LYS A 7 31.86 -9.26 64.69
N SER A 8 31.39 -8.03 64.91
CA SER A 8 30.43 -7.68 65.98
C SER A 8 29.10 -7.18 65.39
N PRO A 9 28.03 -7.08 66.20
CA PRO A 9 26.64 -7.03 65.77
C PRO A 9 25.93 -5.69 66.13
N VAL A 10 24.62 -5.65 65.82
CA VAL A 10 23.58 -4.80 66.43
C VAL A 10 23.48 -3.31 66.01
N ARG A 11 22.26 -3.00 65.55
CA ARG A 11 21.56 -1.72 65.33
C ARG A 11 21.86 -0.64 66.36
N TRP A 12 21.95 0.64 65.94
CA TRP A 12 21.31 1.81 66.56
C TRP A 12 21.32 2.99 65.55
N LEU A 13 20.24 3.79 65.54
CA LEU A 13 20.05 5.01 64.74
C LEU A 13 21.02 6.14 65.17
N THR A 14 21.42 7.02 64.24
CA THR A 14 21.07 8.48 64.18
C THR A 14 22.09 9.29 63.34
N LEU A 15 21.58 9.91 62.26
CA LEU A 15 21.86 11.22 61.62
C LEU A 15 23.21 11.98 61.82
N LEU A 16 23.91 12.34 60.72
CA LEU A 16 24.16 13.71 60.16
C LEU A 16 25.21 13.63 59.00
N VAL A 17 24.90 13.98 57.72
CA VAL A 17 25.13 15.28 57.01
C VAL A 17 26.63 15.50 56.65
N VAL A 18 27.12 15.56 55.39
CA VAL A 18 27.02 16.64 54.37
C VAL A 18 27.62 16.19 53.01
N VAL A 19 26.82 16.37 51.94
CA VAL A 19 27.07 16.98 50.59
C VAL A 19 28.31 16.63 49.75
N THR A 20 28.09 16.07 48.56
CA THR A 20 28.17 16.76 47.24
C THR A 20 27.75 15.78 46.13
N GLY A 21 26.71 16.11 45.36
CA GLY A 21 26.23 15.28 44.25
C GLY A 21 25.34 16.08 43.31
N VAL A 22 25.71 16.05 42.04
CA VAL A 22 25.33 16.90 40.90
C VAL A 22 23.84 16.74 40.49
N CYS A 23 23.29 17.84 39.95
CA CYS A 23 21.91 18.13 39.60
C CYS A 23 21.14 17.01 38.87
N ALA A 24 20.04 16.57 39.49
CA ALA A 24 18.86 16.03 38.83
C ALA A 24 17.70 17.02 39.02
N VAL A 25 17.04 17.42 37.93
CA VAL A 25 15.85 18.29 37.94
C VAL A 25 14.64 17.46 38.39
N PRO A 26 13.79 17.96 39.31
CA PRO A 26 12.74 17.15 39.93
C PRO A 26 11.51 17.00 39.02
N VAL A 27 11.03 15.76 38.95
CA VAL A 27 9.71 15.40 38.43
C VAL A 27 8.65 16.05 39.33
N ILE A 28 7.95 17.04 38.79
CA ILE A 28 6.76 17.60 39.40
C ILE A 28 5.68 16.51 39.41
N ALA A 29 5.25 16.13 40.60
CA ALA A 29 4.10 15.26 40.80
C ALA A 29 2.84 15.94 40.25
N ALA A 30 2.43 15.50 39.06
CA ALA A 30 1.15 15.89 38.48
C ALA A 30 0.02 15.31 39.32
N THR A 31 -0.77 16.22 39.91
CA THR A 31 -2.07 15.96 40.52
C THR A 31 -2.91 15.05 39.63
N LYS A 32 -3.51 14.01 40.23
CA LYS A 32 -4.51 13.14 39.60
C LYS A 32 -5.71 13.96 39.13
N THR A 33 -5.65 14.53 37.93
CA THR A 33 -6.84 14.93 37.19
C THR A 33 -7.45 13.66 36.63
N ARG A 34 -8.63 13.30 37.16
CA ARG A 34 -9.53 12.31 36.56
C ARG A 34 -9.59 12.59 35.05
N PRO A 35 -9.38 11.60 34.16
CA PRO A 35 -9.69 11.78 32.76
C PRO A 35 -11.16 12.16 32.68
N VAL A 36 -11.44 13.31 32.08
CA VAL A 36 -12.78 13.66 31.65
C VAL A 36 -13.14 12.59 30.63
N ALA A 37 -14.03 11.69 31.02
CA ALA A 37 -14.62 10.73 30.11
C ALA A 37 -15.23 11.51 28.96
N THR A 38 -14.60 11.45 27.79
CA THR A 38 -15.30 11.72 26.54
C THR A 38 -16.46 10.74 26.52
N ALA A 39 -17.68 11.25 26.65
CA ALA A 39 -18.89 10.47 26.57
C ALA A 39 -18.93 9.84 25.17
N ASP A 40 -18.45 8.60 25.09
CA ASP A 40 -18.75 7.69 24.02
C ASP A 40 -20.28 7.65 23.94
N LYS A 41 -20.85 8.17 22.85
CA LYS A 41 -22.27 7.97 22.56
C LYS A 41 -22.45 6.53 22.08
N SER A 42 -22.02 5.55 22.88
CA SER A 42 -22.29 4.15 22.60
C SER A 42 -23.75 3.88 22.95
N GLY A 43 -24.45 3.29 21.99
CA GLY A 43 -25.74 2.65 22.24
C GLY A 43 -25.63 1.57 23.34
N PRO A 44 -26.74 0.88 23.66
CA PRO A 44 -26.70 -0.22 24.62
C PRO A 44 -25.62 -1.24 24.24
N LYS A 45 -24.89 -1.74 25.25
CA LYS A 45 -23.85 -2.77 25.05
C LYS A 45 -24.47 -4.00 24.35
N PRO A 46 -23.76 -4.64 23.42
CA PRO A 46 -24.24 -5.86 22.79
C PRO A 46 -24.59 -6.93 23.84
N GLU A 47 -25.74 -7.56 23.68
CA GLU A 47 -26.24 -8.60 24.58
C GLU A 47 -26.52 -9.87 23.78
N VAL A 48 -25.83 -10.97 24.10
CA VAL A 48 -26.12 -12.27 23.51
C VAL A 48 -27.46 -12.75 24.05
N ILE A 49 -28.39 -13.07 23.15
CA ILE A 49 -29.75 -13.50 23.51
C ILE A 49 -30.02 -14.97 23.15
N GLY A 50 -29.22 -15.56 22.27
CA GLY A 50 -29.23 -16.98 21.95
C GLY A 50 -27.84 -17.44 21.50
N PHE A 51 -27.38 -18.58 22.00
CA PHE A 51 -26.07 -19.13 21.64
C PHE A 51 -26.08 -20.66 21.67
N TRP A 52 -26.00 -21.29 20.50
CA TRP A 52 -26.00 -22.74 20.32
C TRP A 52 -24.61 -23.22 19.91
N ARG A 53 -23.91 -23.85 20.87
CA ARG A 53 -22.51 -24.29 20.72
C ARG A 53 -22.34 -25.73 20.27
N PHE A 54 -23.40 -26.53 20.31
CA PHE A 54 -23.42 -27.92 19.84
C PHE A 54 -22.41 -28.91 20.47
N GLU A 55 -21.93 -28.63 21.69
CA GLU A 55 -21.12 -29.53 22.53
C GLU A 55 -21.93 -30.74 23.06
N HIS A 56 -22.42 -31.59 22.15
CA HIS A 56 -23.35 -32.71 22.41
C HIS A 56 -24.69 -32.31 23.06
N ASP A 57 -25.09 -31.04 22.93
CA ASP A 57 -26.40 -30.53 23.33
C ASP A 57 -26.89 -29.48 22.30
N VAL A 58 -28.21 -29.27 22.24
CA VAL A 58 -28.86 -28.23 21.42
C VAL A 58 -29.53 -27.15 22.30
N LYS A 59 -29.30 -27.17 23.61
CA LYS A 59 -29.74 -26.10 24.50
C LYS A 59 -28.91 -24.83 24.26
N PRO A 60 -29.55 -23.65 24.22
CA PRO A 60 -28.79 -22.41 24.22
C PRO A 60 -28.10 -22.20 25.57
N GLU A 61 -26.83 -21.78 25.58
CA GLU A 61 -26.13 -21.44 26.82
C GLU A 61 -26.63 -20.12 27.42
N GLY A 62 -26.60 -20.00 28.76
CA GLY A 62 -26.55 -18.73 29.49
C GLY A 62 -27.74 -17.76 29.44
N HIS A 63 -28.76 -17.98 28.61
CA HIS A 63 -29.73 -16.92 28.29
C HIS A 63 -31.19 -17.40 28.42
N GLY A 64 -31.98 -16.63 29.19
CA GLY A 64 -33.29 -16.99 29.74
C GLY A 64 -34.41 -17.24 28.71
N ALA A 65 -35.65 -17.32 29.20
CA ALA A 65 -36.86 -17.83 28.52
C ALA A 65 -37.32 -17.13 27.21
N ALA A 66 -36.44 -16.42 26.49
CA ALA A 66 -36.66 -15.85 25.16
C ALA A 66 -36.69 -16.92 24.06
N PHE A 67 -35.93 -18.02 24.20
CA PHE A 67 -35.94 -19.14 23.26
C PHE A 67 -36.48 -20.41 23.93
N GLY A 68 -37.36 -21.12 23.22
CA GLY A 68 -37.85 -22.43 23.61
C GLY A 68 -36.82 -23.54 23.32
N PRO A 69 -37.11 -24.80 23.70
CA PRO A 69 -36.24 -25.93 23.36
C PRO A 69 -36.15 -26.09 21.84
N ALA A 70 -34.95 -26.36 21.32
CA ALA A 70 -34.75 -26.67 19.91
C ALA A 70 -35.35 -28.05 19.59
N ARG A 71 -36.22 -28.11 18.57
CA ARG A 71 -36.84 -29.34 18.07
C ARG A 71 -36.36 -29.62 16.67
N ARG A 72 -35.79 -30.80 16.42
CA ARG A 72 -35.45 -31.24 15.06
C ARG A 72 -36.70 -31.73 14.33
N MET A 73 -36.97 -31.22 13.14
CA MET A 73 -38.26 -31.41 12.46
C MET A 73 -38.49 -32.83 11.93
N ASP A 74 -37.52 -33.46 11.26
CA ASP A 74 -37.78 -34.69 10.49
C ASP A 74 -37.14 -35.98 11.03
N SER A 75 -36.19 -35.91 11.98
CA SER A 75 -35.51 -37.12 12.52
C SER A 75 -35.69 -37.36 14.01
N GLY A 76 -35.99 -36.32 14.80
CA GLY A 76 -35.96 -36.35 16.27
C GLY A 76 -34.60 -36.67 16.91
N VAL A 77 -33.58 -37.06 16.13
CA VAL A 77 -32.24 -37.50 16.58
C VAL A 77 -31.20 -36.47 16.17
N PHE A 78 -30.38 -36.01 17.11
CA PHE A 78 -29.27 -35.08 16.85
C PHE A 78 -28.02 -35.84 16.40
N PHE A 79 -27.36 -35.34 15.35
CA PHE A 79 -26.16 -35.97 14.76
C PHE A 79 -24.94 -35.09 15.04
N PHE A 80 -24.31 -35.31 16.19
CA PHE A 80 -23.09 -34.59 16.56
C PHE A 80 -21.86 -35.19 15.88
N ASN A 81 -20.85 -34.36 15.61
CA ASN A 81 -19.62 -34.75 14.93
C ASN A 81 -18.41 -34.06 15.57
N ASP A 82 -17.30 -34.79 15.73
CA ASP A 82 -16.06 -34.28 16.34
C ASP A 82 -15.28 -33.34 15.39
N GLU A 83 -15.71 -33.23 14.13
CA GLU A 83 -15.20 -32.25 13.20
C GLU A 83 -15.75 -30.86 13.54
N VAL A 84 -14.85 -29.94 13.90
CA VAL A 84 -15.15 -28.59 14.38
C VAL A 84 -14.30 -27.56 13.63
N PRO A 85 -14.71 -26.26 13.57
CA PRO A 85 -13.94 -25.20 12.92
C PRO A 85 -12.58 -24.93 13.58
N GLY A 86 -12.44 -25.26 14.87
CA GLY A 86 -11.17 -25.23 15.58
C GLY A 86 -11.33 -25.76 17.01
N PRO A 87 -10.26 -26.18 17.70
CA PRO A 87 -10.34 -26.75 19.05
C PRO A 87 -10.77 -25.73 20.13
N PHE A 88 -10.73 -24.44 19.82
CA PHE A 88 -11.23 -23.38 20.68
C PHE A 88 -12.05 -22.36 19.91
N ILE A 89 -13.06 -21.81 20.57
CA ILE A 89 -13.85 -20.68 20.07
C ILE A 89 -13.62 -19.50 21.00
N TYR A 90 -13.04 -18.44 20.47
CA TYR A 90 -12.86 -17.19 21.18
C TYR A 90 -14.09 -16.30 20.99
N ASP A 91 -14.68 -15.87 22.10
CA ASP A 91 -15.73 -14.85 22.11
C ASP A 91 -15.11 -13.49 22.49
N PRO A 92 -15.01 -12.53 21.55
CA PRO A 92 -14.48 -11.20 21.86
C PRO A 92 -15.37 -10.35 22.79
N LEU A 93 -16.68 -10.64 22.89
CA LEU A 93 -17.58 -9.94 23.80
C LEU A 93 -17.28 -10.33 25.25
N GLN A 94 -16.96 -11.61 25.49
CA GLN A 94 -16.58 -12.13 26.80
C GLN A 94 -15.07 -12.05 27.06
N LYS A 95 -14.29 -11.88 25.99
CA LYS A 95 -12.82 -11.92 25.96
C LYS A 95 -12.25 -13.23 26.50
N LEU A 96 -12.87 -14.35 26.13
CA LEU A 96 -12.52 -15.68 26.63
C LEU A 96 -12.66 -16.73 25.52
N SER A 97 -11.78 -17.73 25.56
CA SER A 97 -11.92 -18.95 24.74
C SER A 97 -12.66 -20.06 25.48
N TYR A 98 -13.52 -20.74 24.74
CA TYR A 98 -14.18 -21.97 25.13
C TYR A 98 -13.56 -23.16 24.37
N PRO A 99 -13.41 -24.34 24.99
CA PRO A 99 -13.12 -25.58 24.25
C PRO A 99 -14.25 -25.86 23.27
N ASN A 100 -13.90 -26.31 22.07
CA ASN A 100 -14.85 -26.76 21.05
C ASN A 100 -14.56 -28.19 20.64
N SER A 101 -15.55 -29.06 20.81
CA SER A 101 -15.41 -30.51 20.64
C SER A 101 -16.45 -31.16 19.73
N ALA A 102 -17.57 -30.51 19.43
CA ALA A 102 -18.58 -31.09 18.56
C ALA A 102 -19.37 -30.04 17.75
N SER A 103 -19.70 -30.39 16.51
CA SER A 103 -20.63 -29.65 15.64
C SER A 103 -21.89 -30.47 15.35
N LEU A 104 -22.94 -29.85 14.79
CA LEU A 104 -24.19 -30.53 14.43
C LEU A 104 -24.33 -30.71 12.92
N SER A 105 -24.62 -31.93 12.47
CA SER A 105 -24.80 -32.28 11.06
C SER A 105 -26.26 -32.18 10.61
N PHE A 106 -26.47 -31.65 9.41
CA PHE A 106 -27.76 -31.47 8.72
C PHE A 106 -27.75 -32.13 7.34
N GLN A 107 -28.89 -32.64 6.89
CA GLN A 107 -29.08 -33.35 5.62
C GLN A 107 -29.92 -32.53 4.63
N SER A 108 -29.49 -32.48 3.37
CA SER A 108 -30.16 -31.73 2.29
C SER A 108 -30.94 -32.63 1.32
N ASP A 109 -31.51 -33.75 1.76
CA ASP A 109 -32.31 -34.53 0.81
C ASP A 109 -33.59 -33.73 0.43
N ASP A 110 -33.92 -33.64 -0.86
CA ASP A 110 -35.05 -32.83 -1.37
C ASP A 110 -36.43 -33.30 -0.86
N LYS A 111 -36.46 -34.32 0.00
CA LYS A 111 -37.68 -34.98 0.50
C LYS A 111 -37.89 -34.79 2.00
N GLN A 112 -36.90 -34.26 2.74
CA GLN A 112 -36.94 -34.08 4.19
C GLN A 112 -36.39 -32.71 4.60
N ASN A 113 -37.16 -31.98 5.40
CA ASN A 113 -36.77 -30.74 6.04
C ASN A 113 -35.99 -31.02 7.33
N ASP A 114 -34.67 -31.14 7.20
CA ASP A 114 -33.78 -31.30 8.35
C ASP A 114 -33.39 -29.95 8.96
N ALA A 115 -34.23 -29.43 9.87
CA ALA A 115 -34.00 -28.17 10.56
C ALA A 115 -34.21 -28.28 12.07
N LEU A 116 -33.54 -27.43 12.84
CA LEU A 116 -33.90 -27.13 14.22
C LEU A 116 -34.92 -26.00 14.26
N GLU A 117 -36.15 -26.29 14.66
CA GLU A 117 -37.18 -25.29 14.94
C GLU A 117 -37.10 -24.85 16.40
N ILE A 118 -36.98 -23.53 16.61
CA ILE A 118 -36.85 -22.92 17.93
C ILE A 118 -37.94 -21.85 18.09
N ALA A 119 -38.83 -22.05 19.06
CA ALA A 119 -39.86 -21.06 19.38
C ALA A 119 -39.23 -19.79 19.98
N VAL A 120 -39.69 -18.61 19.52
CA VAL A 120 -39.19 -17.31 19.99
C VAL A 120 -40.26 -16.57 20.78
N ASN A 121 -39.94 -16.20 22.02
CA ASN A 121 -40.75 -15.31 22.84
C ASN A 121 -40.28 -13.86 22.67
N MET A 122 -40.91 -13.15 21.73
CA MET A 122 -40.52 -11.78 21.38
C MET A 122 -40.61 -10.78 22.54
N ALA A 123 -41.57 -10.96 23.46
CA ALA A 123 -41.69 -10.10 24.64
C ALA A 123 -40.48 -10.20 25.56
N LYS A 124 -39.83 -11.38 25.60
CA LYS A 124 -38.61 -11.62 26.39
C LYS A 124 -37.34 -11.35 25.60
N ALA A 125 -37.36 -11.52 24.28
CA ALA A 125 -36.21 -11.27 23.42
C ALA A 125 -35.86 -9.77 23.30
N GLY A 126 -36.87 -8.87 23.39
CA GLY A 126 -36.63 -7.43 23.45
C GLY A 126 -35.97 -6.83 22.20
N LEU A 127 -36.26 -7.38 21.02
CA LEU A 127 -35.61 -7.02 19.74
C LEU A 127 -36.24 -5.82 19.01
N ALA A 128 -37.39 -5.32 19.48
CA ALA A 128 -38.08 -4.21 18.84
C ALA A 128 -37.21 -2.94 18.81
N GLY A 129 -36.99 -2.39 17.61
CA GLY A 129 -36.17 -1.19 17.40
C GLY A 129 -34.67 -1.38 17.69
N GLN A 130 -34.20 -2.61 17.88
CA GLN A 130 -32.80 -2.91 18.18
C GLN A 130 -32.04 -3.33 16.93
N SER A 131 -30.74 -3.05 16.93
CA SER A 131 -29.80 -3.70 16.02
C SER A 131 -29.65 -5.18 16.39
N VAL A 132 -29.35 -6.03 15.41
CA VAL A 132 -29.21 -7.48 15.60
C VAL A 132 -28.06 -8.03 14.78
N THR A 133 -27.32 -8.97 15.36
CA THR A 133 -26.34 -9.78 14.65
C THR A 133 -26.67 -11.26 14.79
N LEU A 134 -26.73 -11.97 13.68
CA LEU A 134 -26.73 -13.43 13.62
C LEU A 134 -25.40 -13.87 13.01
N GLU A 135 -24.70 -14.79 13.66
CA GLU A 135 -23.47 -15.39 13.11
C GLU A 135 -23.41 -16.90 13.39
N LEU A 136 -22.65 -17.62 12.58
CA LEU A 136 -22.39 -19.05 12.75
C LEU A 136 -21.14 -19.49 11.99
N PHE A 137 -20.67 -20.70 12.29
CA PHE A 137 -19.75 -21.44 11.44
C PHE A 137 -20.49 -22.51 10.65
N CYS A 138 -20.18 -22.66 9.37
CA CYS A 138 -20.72 -23.75 8.57
C CYS A 138 -19.64 -24.43 7.74
N LYS A 139 -19.72 -25.76 7.64
CA LYS A 139 -18.94 -26.58 6.72
C LYS A 139 -19.90 -27.38 5.84
N PRO A 140 -19.96 -27.11 4.54
CA PRO A 140 -20.87 -27.81 3.65
C PRO A 140 -20.41 -29.24 3.32
N ASN A 141 -21.31 -30.09 2.82
CA ASN A 141 -20.98 -31.46 2.38
C ASN A 141 -20.84 -31.60 0.85
N ALA A 142 -21.56 -30.79 0.05
CA ALA A 142 -21.61 -30.88 -1.41
C ALA A 142 -22.02 -29.53 -2.03
N GLU A 143 -22.69 -29.52 -3.20
CA GLU A 143 -23.47 -28.37 -3.68
C GLU A 143 -24.78 -28.31 -2.89
N TRP A 144 -25.20 -27.10 -2.49
CA TRP A 144 -26.47 -26.94 -1.77
C TRP A 144 -27.08 -25.57 -2.03
N SER A 145 -28.40 -25.51 -1.87
CA SER A 145 -29.19 -24.28 -1.88
C SER A 145 -30.19 -24.38 -0.72
N GLY A 146 -30.20 -23.39 0.16
CA GLY A 146 -31.09 -23.39 1.30
C GLY A 146 -30.58 -22.57 2.49
N PRO A 147 -31.45 -22.35 3.48
CA PRO A 147 -31.15 -21.55 4.65
C PRO A 147 -30.20 -22.24 5.64
N LEU A 148 -29.24 -21.47 6.16
CA LEU A 148 -28.31 -21.88 7.21
C LEU A 148 -28.88 -21.58 8.60
N ALA A 149 -29.41 -20.37 8.77
CA ALA A 149 -30.15 -19.97 9.97
C ALA A 149 -31.05 -18.78 9.63
N MET A 150 -32.29 -18.79 10.09
CA MET A 150 -33.23 -17.72 9.77
C MET A 150 -34.22 -17.44 10.89
N LYS A 151 -34.68 -16.19 10.96
CA LYS A 151 -35.90 -15.82 11.67
C LYS A 151 -37.04 -15.75 10.67
N SER A 152 -37.95 -16.73 10.73
CA SER A 152 -39.17 -16.73 9.91
C SER A 152 -40.26 -15.82 10.49
N ARG A 153 -41.26 -15.50 9.67
CA ARG A 153 -42.44 -14.69 10.02
C ARG A 153 -43.71 -15.54 10.14
N LEU A 154 -44.57 -15.21 11.10
CA LEU A 154 -45.93 -15.77 11.23
C LEU A 154 -46.84 -15.28 10.12
N ASN A 155 -46.69 -14.02 9.72
CA ASN A 155 -47.45 -13.42 8.62
C ASN A 155 -46.65 -12.26 7.97
N ASP A 156 -47.15 -11.78 6.84
CA ASP A 156 -46.47 -10.79 6.02
C ASP A 156 -46.30 -9.42 6.70
N ALA A 157 -46.89 -9.15 7.86
CA ALA A 157 -46.67 -7.89 8.59
C ALA A 157 -45.29 -7.79 9.28
N ALA A 158 -44.56 -8.90 9.39
CA ALA A 158 -43.21 -8.97 9.96
C ALA A 158 -42.14 -9.18 8.87
N ALA A 159 -40.89 -8.88 9.23
CA ALA A 159 -39.74 -9.17 8.39
C ALA A 159 -39.31 -10.63 8.56
N GLU A 160 -38.78 -11.20 7.47
CA GLU A 160 -38.07 -12.48 7.48
C GLU A 160 -36.62 -12.23 7.05
N TRP A 161 -35.68 -12.86 7.71
CA TRP A 161 -34.26 -12.58 7.48
C TRP A 161 -33.39 -13.70 8.00
N GLY A 162 -32.16 -13.78 7.51
CA GLY A 162 -31.23 -14.81 7.93
C GLY A 162 -30.02 -14.93 7.03
N LEU A 163 -29.43 -16.11 7.11
CA LEU A 163 -28.28 -16.56 6.34
C LEU A 163 -28.70 -17.76 5.51
N GLU A 164 -28.32 -17.76 4.24
CA GLU A 164 -28.62 -18.83 3.29
C GLU A 164 -27.47 -19.07 2.33
N ALA A 165 -27.58 -20.14 1.56
CA ALA A 165 -26.73 -20.40 0.41
C ALA A 165 -27.59 -20.60 -0.83
N LEU A 166 -27.06 -20.19 -1.97
CA LEU A 166 -27.70 -20.33 -3.28
C LEU A 166 -26.74 -20.96 -4.27
N TYR A 167 -27.17 -22.05 -4.90
CA TYR A 167 -26.45 -22.67 -6.00
C TYR A 167 -26.93 -22.11 -7.34
N PHE A 168 -26.00 -21.58 -8.13
CA PHE A 168 -26.25 -21.09 -9.48
C PHE A 168 -25.73 -22.12 -10.49
N GLU A 169 -26.64 -22.91 -11.06
CA GLU A 169 -26.35 -23.95 -12.06
C GLU A 169 -25.54 -23.41 -13.25
N GLN A 170 -25.89 -22.22 -13.76
CA GLN A 170 -25.21 -21.59 -14.91
C GLN A 170 -23.71 -21.31 -14.66
N GLN A 171 -23.34 -21.14 -13.39
CA GLN A 171 -21.97 -20.82 -12.97
C GLN A 171 -21.27 -22.02 -12.29
N ASN A 172 -22.01 -23.12 -12.11
CA ASN A 172 -21.63 -24.29 -11.32
C ASN A 172 -21.05 -23.85 -9.95
N GLN A 173 -21.78 -22.99 -9.25
CA GLN A 173 -21.25 -22.24 -8.12
C GLN A 173 -22.28 -22.01 -7.00
N THR A 174 -21.96 -22.43 -5.78
CA THR A 174 -22.67 -21.99 -4.57
C THR A 174 -22.11 -20.67 -4.05
N TYR A 175 -23.01 -19.77 -3.65
CA TYR A 175 -22.73 -18.50 -2.98
C TYR A 175 -23.41 -18.48 -1.61
N LEU A 176 -22.76 -17.88 -0.62
CA LEU A 176 -23.30 -17.63 0.71
C LEU A 176 -23.86 -16.20 0.79
N HIS A 177 -25.02 -16.04 1.43
CA HIS A 177 -25.75 -14.78 1.47
C HIS A 177 -26.39 -14.52 2.84
N GLY A 178 -26.49 -13.25 3.20
CA GLY A 178 -27.57 -12.79 4.07
C GLY A 178 -28.81 -12.54 3.22
N PHE A 179 -30.00 -12.55 3.81
CA PHE A 179 -31.22 -12.14 3.11
C PHE A 179 -32.15 -11.37 4.03
N PHE A 180 -32.99 -10.52 3.44
CA PHE A 180 -33.98 -9.72 4.16
C PHE A 180 -35.23 -9.51 3.31
N THR A 181 -36.36 -9.98 3.83
CA THR A 181 -37.70 -9.79 3.27
C THR A 181 -38.45 -8.77 4.13
N PRO A 182 -38.78 -7.58 3.59
CA PRO A 182 -39.50 -6.56 4.36
C PRO A 182 -40.97 -6.94 4.61
N PRO A 183 -41.62 -6.29 5.60
CA PRO A 183 -43.06 -6.40 5.80
C PRO A 183 -43.85 -6.08 4.53
N GLY A 184 -44.84 -6.91 4.22
CA GLY A 184 -45.75 -6.79 3.08
C GLY A 184 -45.19 -7.31 1.75
N ALA A 185 -43.90 -7.69 1.70
CA ALA A 185 -43.33 -8.31 0.51
C ALA A 185 -43.69 -9.79 0.44
N ALA A 186 -44.07 -10.26 -0.75
CA ALA A 186 -44.33 -11.66 -1.02
C ALA A 186 -43.08 -12.51 -0.77
N THR A 187 -43.27 -13.69 -0.17
CA THR A 187 -42.24 -14.73 0.04
C THR A 187 -41.96 -15.43 -1.29
N ILE A 188 -41.45 -14.70 -2.26
CA ILE A 188 -40.89 -15.29 -3.48
C ILE A 188 -39.38 -15.30 -3.29
N HIS A 189 -38.83 -16.50 -3.11
CA HIS A 189 -37.42 -16.75 -3.36
C HIS A 189 -37.03 -16.00 -4.65
N PHE A 190 -35.92 -15.26 -4.61
CA PHE A 190 -35.40 -14.40 -5.70
C PHE A 190 -35.93 -12.96 -5.85
N ARG A 191 -36.82 -12.39 -5.01
CA ARG A 191 -37.23 -10.95 -5.18
C ARG A 191 -37.10 -10.01 -3.96
N GLY A 192 -36.84 -10.52 -2.76
CA GLY A 192 -36.62 -9.71 -1.55
C GLY A 192 -35.13 -9.52 -1.23
N GLY A 193 -34.44 -8.60 -1.92
CA GLY A 193 -33.11 -8.10 -1.51
C GLY A 193 -32.03 -9.17 -1.28
N HIS A 194 -31.56 -9.80 -2.35
CA HIS A 194 -30.39 -10.70 -2.32
C HIS A 194 -29.08 -9.91 -2.24
N PHE A 195 -28.13 -10.38 -1.42
CA PHE A 195 -26.79 -9.78 -1.30
C PHE A 195 -25.80 -10.56 -2.18
N GLY A 196 -25.63 -10.18 -3.45
CA GLY A 196 -24.71 -10.90 -4.37
C GLY A 196 -23.22 -10.48 -4.30
N THR A 197 -22.33 -11.48 -4.54
CA THR A 197 -20.83 -11.56 -4.59
C THR A 197 -20.13 -11.61 -3.23
N SER A 198 -19.00 -12.28 -2.93
CA SER A 198 -18.31 -13.46 -3.49
C SER A 198 -17.47 -14.18 -2.41
N ALA A 199 -17.97 -15.30 -1.90
CA ALA A 199 -17.11 -16.43 -1.56
C ALA A 199 -17.48 -17.56 -2.51
N GLN A 200 -16.67 -17.75 -3.56
CA GLN A 200 -16.77 -18.99 -4.31
C GLN A 200 -16.45 -20.14 -3.36
N VAL A 201 -17.38 -21.07 -3.18
CA VAL A 201 -17.04 -22.41 -2.72
C VAL A 201 -16.44 -23.12 -3.96
N ARG A 202 -15.15 -22.93 -4.27
CA ARG A 202 -14.47 -23.69 -5.34
C ARG A 202 -13.33 -24.54 -4.78
N ASN A 203 -13.25 -25.78 -5.25
CA ASN A 203 -12.34 -26.89 -4.89
C ASN A 203 -12.25 -27.30 -3.41
N GLY A 204 -12.77 -26.50 -2.47
CA GLY A 204 -12.83 -26.79 -1.04
C GLY A 204 -14.23 -26.75 -0.47
N THR A 205 -15.19 -27.50 -1.04
CA THR A 205 -16.53 -27.73 -0.44
C THR A 205 -16.47 -28.37 0.95
N SER A 206 -15.28 -28.55 1.52
CA SER A 206 -14.97 -29.18 2.79
C SER A 206 -14.33 -28.25 3.83
N GLU A 207 -14.27 -26.93 3.61
CA GLU A 207 -13.71 -25.99 4.61
C GLU A 207 -14.81 -25.36 5.48
N TRP A 208 -14.45 -25.05 6.73
CA TRP A 208 -15.30 -24.29 7.65
C TRP A 208 -15.26 -22.80 7.29
N ARG A 209 -16.42 -22.15 7.31
CA ARG A 209 -16.61 -20.72 7.00
C ARG A 209 -17.32 -20.02 8.14
N HIS A 210 -16.90 -18.80 8.46
CA HIS A 210 -17.67 -17.90 9.34
C HIS A 210 -18.60 -17.05 8.49
N ILE A 211 -19.84 -16.86 8.93
CA ILE A 211 -20.81 -16.01 8.25
C ILE A 211 -21.62 -15.23 9.27
N ALA A 212 -21.89 -13.96 8.97
CA ALA A 212 -22.71 -13.10 9.82
C ALA A 212 -23.66 -12.19 9.03
N PHE A 213 -24.86 -12.00 9.55
CA PHE A 213 -25.83 -10.97 9.16
C PHE A 213 -25.90 -9.94 10.27
N VAL A 214 -25.71 -8.67 9.92
CA VAL A 214 -25.77 -7.53 10.85
C VAL A 214 -26.81 -6.53 10.38
N TYR A 215 -27.88 -6.35 11.15
CA TYR A 215 -28.81 -5.24 11.01
C TYR A 215 -28.45 -4.12 11.99
N ASP A 216 -28.16 -2.93 11.46
CA ASP A 216 -27.93 -1.72 12.25
C ASP A 216 -29.13 -0.78 12.17
N ALA A 217 -29.89 -0.71 13.26
CA ALA A 217 -31.07 0.14 13.37
C ALA A 217 -30.75 1.64 13.39
N SER A 218 -29.54 2.02 13.79
CA SER A 218 -29.14 3.43 13.93
C SER A 218 -28.94 4.12 12.58
N VAL A 219 -28.41 3.38 11.61
CA VAL A 219 -28.17 3.84 10.23
C VAL A 219 -29.10 3.17 9.22
N LYS A 220 -29.99 2.26 9.68
CA LYS A 220 -30.98 1.52 8.89
C LYS A 220 -30.35 0.74 7.74
N THR A 221 -29.33 -0.05 8.03
CA THR A 221 -28.65 -0.89 7.05
C THR A 221 -28.63 -2.35 7.48
N ALA A 222 -28.56 -3.25 6.50
CA ALA A 222 -28.22 -4.65 6.73
C ALA A 222 -26.93 -4.98 5.99
N SER A 223 -26.04 -5.73 6.63
CA SER A 223 -24.72 -6.09 6.14
C SER A 223 -24.52 -7.60 6.25
N CYS A 224 -23.92 -8.19 5.21
CA CYS A 224 -23.49 -9.58 5.21
C CYS A 224 -21.97 -9.63 5.34
N TYR A 225 -21.47 -10.53 6.19
CA TYR A 225 -20.06 -10.83 6.34
C TYR A 225 -19.79 -12.30 6.08
N ILE A 226 -18.70 -12.60 5.37
CA ILE A 226 -18.19 -13.94 5.19
C ILE A 226 -16.72 -13.91 5.55
N ASP A 227 -16.27 -14.83 6.40
CA ASP A 227 -14.93 -14.89 6.96
C ASP A 227 -14.43 -13.53 7.43
N TYR A 228 -15.28 -12.83 8.21
CA TYR A 228 -15.00 -11.49 8.75
C TYR A 228 -14.91 -10.34 7.73
N TYR A 229 -15.03 -10.61 6.41
CA TYR A 229 -15.09 -9.56 5.38
C TYR A 229 -16.50 -9.06 5.19
N GLN A 230 -16.68 -7.73 5.14
CA GLN A 230 -17.96 -7.17 4.76
C GLN A 230 -18.18 -7.36 3.25
N VAL A 231 -19.15 -8.17 2.93
CA VAL A 231 -19.42 -8.59 1.56
C VAL A 231 -20.34 -7.59 0.87
N LYS A 232 -21.40 -7.16 1.54
CA LYS A 232 -22.38 -6.23 1.00
C LYS A 232 -23.14 -5.54 2.13
N THR A 233 -23.49 -4.28 1.91
CA THR A 233 -24.39 -3.50 2.76
C THR A 233 -25.52 -2.91 1.92
N ILE A 234 -26.76 -2.97 2.42
CA ILE A 234 -27.94 -2.38 1.78
C ILE A 234 -28.71 -1.50 2.77
N PRO A 235 -29.37 -0.43 2.29
CA PRO A 235 -30.33 0.31 3.11
C PRO A 235 -31.60 -0.52 3.35
N ILE A 236 -32.17 -0.41 4.54
CA ILE A 236 -33.42 -1.04 4.94
C ILE A 236 -34.52 0.04 5.03
N PRO A 237 -35.57 -0.04 4.20
CA PRO A 237 -36.65 0.93 4.23
C PRO A 237 -37.53 0.69 5.47
N GLY A 238 -37.43 1.59 6.45
CA GLY A 238 -38.25 1.55 7.67
C GLY A 238 -37.61 0.75 8.81
N GLU A 239 -38.44 0.34 9.78
CA GLU A 239 -38.00 -0.45 10.93
C GLU A 239 -38.14 -1.96 10.66
N MET A 240 -37.17 -2.75 11.14
CA MET A 240 -37.31 -4.21 11.16
C MET A 240 -38.44 -4.61 12.11
N LYS A 241 -39.55 -5.10 11.54
CA LYS A 241 -40.71 -5.56 12.30
C LYS A 241 -40.56 -7.03 12.66
N TRP A 242 -40.90 -7.36 13.91
CA TRP A 242 -40.72 -8.68 14.48
C TRP A 242 -42.05 -9.31 14.89
N ASP A 243 -42.11 -10.63 14.86
CA ASP A 243 -43.20 -11.43 15.42
C ASP A 243 -42.68 -12.72 16.07
N SER A 244 -43.58 -13.52 16.65
CA SER A 244 -43.26 -14.79 17.32
C SER A 244 -43.04 -15.97 16.36
N GLY A 245 -42.73 -15.72 15.08
CA GLY A 245 -42.36 -16.78 14.14
C GLY A 245 -41.11 -17.53 14.61
N PRO A 246 -40.98 -18.83 14.31
CA PRO A 246 -39.84 -19.62 14.77
C PRO A 246 -38.51 -19.15 14.19
N PHE A 247 -37.45 -19.43 14.94
CA PHE A 247 -36.07 -19.34 14.46
C PHE A 247 -35.64 -20.75 14.02
N TYR A 248 -35.00 -20.84 12.85
CA TYR A 248 -34.52 -22.10 12.29
C TYR A 248 -33.00 -22.12 12.21
N ILE A 249 -32.40 -23.29 12.42
CA ILE A 249 -30.99 -23.58 12.16
C ILE A 249 -30.91 -24.82 11.27
N GLY A 250 -30.09 -24.75 10.21
CA GLY A 250 -29.85 -25.81 9.23
C GLY A 250 -30.97 -26.04 8.23
N GLY A 251 -32.04 -25.24 8.24
CA GLY A 251 -33.15 -25.35 7.30
C GLY A 251 -34.20 -24.25 7.50
N GLY A 252 -35.38 -24.44 6.90
CA GLY A 252 -36.46 -23.44 6.88
C GLY A 252 -37.85 -24.04 7.08
N ARG A 253 -38.90 -23.25 6.82
CA ARG A 253 -40.30 -23.69 6.98
C ARG A 253 -40.78 -24.60 5.84
N GLU A 254 -40.29 -24.38 4.63
CA GLU A 254 -40.73 -25.05 3.39
C GLU A 254 -39.56 -25.87 2.83
N HIS A 255 -39.60 -27.21 3.00
CA HIS A 255 -38.71 -28.26 2.45
C HIS A 255 -37.34 -27.83 1.88
N SER A 256 -36.56 -27.05 2.62
CA SER A 256 -35.24 -26.54 2.22
C SER A 256 -34.31 -26.63 3.42
N SER A 257 -33.33 -27.52 3.32
CA SER A 257 -32.36 -27.79 4.37
C SER A 257 -30.92 -27.69 3.86
N PHE A 258 -30.06 -27.28 4.77
CA PHE A 258 -28.62 -27.21 4.56
C PHE A 258 -28.01 -28.61 4.62
N GLY A 259 -27.15 -28.93 3.65
CA GLY A 259 -26.38 -30.17 3.62
C GLY A 259 -24.98 -29.93 4.13
N GLY A 260 -24.71 -30.22 5.39
CA GLY A 260 -23.41 -29.92 5.99
C GLY A 260 -23.38 -30.02 7.51
N LYS A 261 -22.41 -29.35 8.11
CA LYS A 261 -22.24 -29.17 9.54
C LYS A 261 -22.36 -27.69 9.89
N ILE A 262 -23.06 -27.38 10.97
CA ILE A 262 -23.13 -26.02 11.53
C ILE A 262 -22.58 -26.08 12.95
N ASP A 263 -21.87 -25.03 13.32
CA ASP A 263 -21.34 -24.85 14.66
C ASP A 263 -21.50 -23.42 15.16
N GLU A 264 -21.53 -23.24 16.49
CA GLU A 264 -21.46 -21.96 17.19
C GLU A 264 -22.41 -20.86 16.64
N VAL A 265 -23.72 -21.13 16.62
CA VAL A 265 -24.75 -20.19 16.16
C VAL A 265 -25.04 -19.17 17.26
N ARG A 266 -24.75 -17.90 17.03
CA ARG A 266 -24.92 -16.82 18.00
C ARG A 266 -25.84 -15.72 17.48
N LEU A 267 -26.83 -15.36 18.29
CA LEU A 267 -27.73 -14.24 18.07
C LEU A 267 -27.50 -13.17 19.14
N THR A 268 -27.14 -11.98 18.69
CA THR A 268 -26.78 -10.85 19.55
C THR A 268 -27.71 -9.67 19.28
N LYS A 269 -28.25 -9.08 20.35
CA LYS A 269 -28.89 -7.77 20.32
C LYS A 269 -27.80 -6.70 20.29
N GLY A 270 -27.50 -6.22 19.10
CA GLY A 270 -26.44 -5.26 18.81
C GLY A 270 -25.93 -5.44 17.37
N ALA A 271 -25.50 -4.33 16.74
CA ALA A 271 -24.77 -4.39 15.48
C ALA A 271 -23.30 -4.66 15.80
N LEU A 272 -22.88 -5.93 15.66
CA LEU A 272 -21.50 -6.33 15.92
C LEU A 272 -20.61 -6.00 14.73
N ARG A 273 -19.35 -5.74 15.03
CA ARG A 273 -18.27 -5.56 14.07
C ARG A 273 -17.46 -6.85 13.89
N PRO A 274 -16.65 -6.99 12.82
CA PRO A 274 -15.73 -8.11 12.64
C PRO A 274 -14.80 -8.37 13.85
N SER A 275 -14.38 -7.33 14.55
CA SER A 275 -13.60 -7.44 15.79
C SER A 275 -14.32 -8.14 16.94
N GLN A 276 -15.66 -8.23 16.86
CA GLN A 276 -16.55 -8.76 17.89
C GLN A 276 -17.15 -10.13 17.55
N PHE A 277 -16.98 -10.60 16.31
CA PHE A 277 -17.43 -11.92 15.87
C PHE A 277 -16.65 -13.06 16.53
N LEU A 278 -17.30 -14.22 16.69
CA LEU A 278 -16.68 -15.44 17.20
C LEU A 278 -15.50 -15.86 16.33
N ARG A 279 -14.43 -16.39 16.94
CA ARG A 279 -13.25 -16.87 16.20
C ARG A 279 -12.88 -18.29 16.55
N ALA A 280 -12.77 -19.14 15.53
CA ALA A 280 -12.10 -20.42 15.65
C ALA A 280 -10.60 -20.21 15.85
N ARG A 281 -10.02 -20.90 16.83
CA ARG A 281 -8.62 -20.76 17.23
C ARG A 281 -7.99 -22.12 17.49
N ARG A 282 -6.70 -22.21 17.15
CA ARG A 282 -5.86 -23.34 17.53
C ARG A 282 -5.49 -23.32 19.02
N ASP A 283 -5.24 -22.14 19.56
CA ASP A 283 -4.81 -21.92 20.94
C ASP A 283 -5.81 -20.99 21.66
N PRO A 284 -6.07 -21.19 22.96
CA PRO A 284 -7.03 -20.38 23.70
C PRO A 284 -6.47 -18.97 23.96
N LEU A 285 -7.37 -17.99 23.97
CA LEU A 285 -7.09 -16.59 24.29
C LEU A 285 -7.85 -16.14 25.53
N ALA A 286 -7.30 -15.12 26.20
CA ALA A 286 -7.96 -14.43 27.30
C ALA A 286 -7.64 -12.93 27.27
N GLY A 287 -8.66 -12.09 27.44
CA GLY A 287 -8.51 -10.63 27.58
C GLY A 287 -8.15 -9.87 26.30
N VAL A 288 -8.17 -10.51 25.13
CA VAL A 288 -7.78 -9.91 23.84
C VAL A 288 -8.90 -9.02 23.28
N SER A 289 -8.54 -7.88 22.67
CA SER A 289 -9.44 -7.16 21.78
C SER A 289 -8.83 -7.10 20.39
N PHE A 290 -9.66 -7.28 19.37
CA PHE A 290 -9.26 -7.09 17.97
C PHE A 290 -9.54 -5.67 17.47
N ASP A 291 -10.21 -4.82 18.26
CA ASP A 291 -10.45 -3.43 17.87
C ASP A 291 -9.15 -2.67 17.65
N GLY A 292 -9.00 -2.05 16.48
CA GLY A 292 -7.95 -1.07 16.24
C GLY A 292 -8.15 0.17 17.11
N ALA A 293 -7.22 0.43 18.04
CA ALA A 293 -7.28 1.56 18.98
C ALA A 293 -6.89 2.92 18.37
N GLU A 294 -6.18 2.91 17.24
CA GLU A 294 -5.73 4.08 16.50
C GLU A 294 -5.93 3.77 15.00
N THR A 295 -6.50 4.70 14.24
CA THR A 295 -6.73 4.54 12.80
C THR A 295 -6.12 5.72 12.06
N LEU A 296 -5.18 5.46 11.14
CA LEU A 296 -4.61 6.49 10.25
C LEU A 296 -5.58 6.88 9.12
N LEU A 297 -6.56 6.03 8.85
CA LEU A 297 -7.55 6.21 7.79
C LEU A 297 -8.97 6.14 8.39
N PRO A 298 -9.94 6.89 7.86
CA PRO A 298 -11.35 6.70 8.20
C PRO A 298 -11.78 5.25 7.93
N ARG A 299 -12.53 4.62 8.85
CA ARG A 299 -12.97 3.21 8.72
C ARG A 299 -13.84 2.96 7.49
N ASP A 300 -14.60 3.97 7.06
CA ASP A 300 -15.48 3.94 5.89
C ASP A 300 -14.75 4.16 4.56
N CYS A 301 -13.41 4.13 4.56
CA CYS A 301 -12.60 4.24 3.35
C CYS A 301 -12.33 2.88 2.66
N GLY A 302 -12.63 1.76 3.32
CA GLY A 302 -12.60 0.42 2.71
C GLY A 302 -11.28 -0.35 2.83
N TYR A 303 -10.35 0.05 3.71
CA TYR A 303 -9.19 -0.77 4.04
C TYR A 303 -9.60 -2.04 4.81
N VAL A 304 -8.78 -3.09 4.73
CA VAL A 304 -8.94 -4.32 5.52
C VAL A 304 -7.96 -4.28 6.70
N ASP A 305 -8.45 -4.48 7.91
CA ASP A 305 -7.65 -4.43 9.14
C ASP A 305 -7.09 -5.81 9.49
N LEU A 306 -5.77 -5.92 9.72
CA LEU A 306 -5.12 -7.19 10.02
C LEU A 306 -5.69 -7.86 11.30
N LYS A 307 -5.98 -7.08 12.35
CA LYS A 307 -6.50 -7.64 13.61
C LYS A 307 -7.98 -7.98 13.46
N GLU A 308 -8.78 -7.06 12.91
CA GLU A 308 -10.23 -7.23 12.84
C GLU A 308 -10.65 -8.27 11.81
N SER A 309 -9.92 -8.45 10.70
CA SER A 309 -10.29 -9.42 9.66
C SER A 309 -9.58 -10.76 9.85
N PHE A 310 -8.31 -10.77 10.29
CA PHE A 310 -7.49 -11.99 10.31
C PHE A 310 -7.13 -12.49 11.71
N GLY A 311 -7.52 -11.77 12.76
CA GLY A 311 -7.33 -12.21 14.14
C GLY A 311 -5.87 -12.19 14.60
N ALA A 312 -5.02 -11.40 13.95
CA ALA A 312 -3.67 -11.09 14.42
C ALA A 312 -3.74 -10.39 15.79
N LEU A 313 -2.75 -10.65 16.63
CA LEU A 313 -2.71 -10.15 18.01
C LEU A 313 -1.79 -8.94 18.14
N GLY A 314 -0.60 -9.01 17.53
CA GLY A 314 0.39 -7.93 17.61
C GLY A 314 0.91 -7.68 19.02
N ASP A 315 0.98 -8.73 19.85
CA ASP A 315 1.38 -8.68 21.26
C ASP A 315 2.88 -8.97 21.52
N GLY A 316 3.64 -9.25 20.45
CA GLY A 316 5.05 -9.58 20.45
C GLY A 316 5.39 -10.99 20.95
N LYS A 317 4.38 -11.83 21.20
CA LYS A 317 4.52 -13.16 21.82
C LYS A 317 3.83 -14.24 21.00
N SER A 318 2.60 -13.98 20.60
CA SER A 318 1.77 -14.89 19.84
C SER A 318 2.22 -14.91 18.38
N ASP A 319 2.14 -16.09 17.76
CA ASP A 319 2.55 -16.27 16.37
C ASP A 319 1.45 -15.76 15.42
N ASP A 320 1.71 -14.62 14.77
CA ASP A 320 0.80 -13.98 13.84
C ASP A 320 1.04 -14.39 12.37
N THR A 321 1.92 -15.38 12.12
CA THR A 321 2.28 -15.83 10.77
C THR A 321 1.06 -16.25 9.95
N ALA A 322 0.14 -17.01 10.55
CA ALA A 322 -1.06 -17.49 9.85
C ALA A 322 -1.99 -16.35 9.45
N ALA A 323 -2.15 -15.33 10.30
CA ALA A 323 -2.97 -14.16 10.00
C ALA A 323 -2.41 -13.35 8.83
N PHE A 324 -1.09 -13.13 8.78
CA PHE A 324 -0.43 -12.48 7.65
C PHE A 324 -0.55 -13.28 6.35
N ARG A 325 -0.30 -14.59 6.41
CA ARG A 325 -0.41 -15.45 5.22
C ARG A 325 -1.81 -15.44 4.65
N GLU A 326 -2.82 -15.49 5.51
CA GLU A 326 -4.21 -15.40 5.07
C GLU A 326 -4.53 -14.00 4.51
N ALA A 327 -4.03 -12.93 5.12
CA ALA A 327 -4.18 -11.57 4.58
C ALA A 327 -3.59 -11.42 3.19
N PHE A 328 -2.36 -11.87 2.99
CA PHE A 328 -1.71 -11.82 1.70
C PHE A 328 -2.39 -12.75 0.68
N ARG A 329 -2.83 -13.95 1.10
CA ARG A 329 -3.58 -14.86 0.23
C ARG A 329 -4.89 -14.25 -0.24
N VAL A 330 -5.66 -13.64 0.65
CA VAL A 330 -6.99 -13.08 0.32
C VAL A 330 -6.85 -11.84 -0.54
N LEU A 331 -5.95 -10.92 -0.19
CA LEU A 331 -5.86 -9.62 -0.84
C LEU A 331 -5.06 -9.65 -2.15
N SER A 332 -4.07 -10.54 -2.29
CA SER A 332 -3.31 -10.68 -3.54
C SER A 332 -4.01 -11.52 -4.61
N ASN A 333 -5.11 -12.21 -4.29
CA ASN A 333 -5.88 -13.05 -5.23
C ASN A 333 -7.26 -12.47 -5.61
N GLN A 334 -7.57 -11.23 -5.21
CA GLN A 334 -8.77 -10.54 -5.69
C GLN A 334 -8.69 -10.24 -7.20
N PRO A 335 -9.82 -9.99 -7.88
CA PRO A 335 -9.83 -9.63 -9.31
C PRO A 335 -8.80 -8.55 -9.63
N ALA A 336 -8.08 -8.73 -10.74
CA ALA A 336 -7.17 -7.70 -11.24
C ALA A 336 -7.96 -6.40 -11.44
N LEU A 337 -7.45 -5.29 -10.89
CA LEU A 337 -8.04 -3.94 -10.79
C LEU A 337 -8.62 -3.55 -9.42
N ASP A 338 -8.89 -4.49 -8.51
CA ASP A 338 -9.22 -4.14 -7.11
C ASP A 338 -7.93 -3.93 -6.32
N HIS A 339 -7.53 -2.66 -6.17
CA HIS A 339 -6.41 -2.31 -5.29
C HIS A 339 -6.77 -2.50 -3.83
N ASN A 340 -6.13 -3.46 -3.17
CA ASN A 340 -6.43 -3.77 -1.78
C ASN A 340 -5.48 -3.05 -0.84
N THR A 341 -6.03 -2.42 0.19
CA THR A 341 -5.26 -1.82 1.27
C THR A 341 -5.37 -2.68 2.53
N LEU A 342 -4.26 -3.27 2.98
CA LEU A 342 -4.12 -3.90 4.28
C LEU A 342 -3.57 -2.89 5.28
N TYR A 343 -4.37 -2.56 6.31
CA TYR A 343 -3.90 -1.80 7.46
C TYR A 343 -3.37 -2.76 8.54
N ILE A 344 -2.19 -2.46 9.07
CA ILE A 344 -1.58 -3.18 10.18
C ILE A 344 -1.58 -2.24 11.41
N PRO A 345 -2.53 -2.42 12.35
CA PRO A 345 -2.63 -1.56 13.53
C PRO A 345 -1.35 -1.56 14.39
N PRO A 346 -1.21 -0.63 15.35
CA PRO A 346 -0.12 -0.67 16.30
C PRO A 346 0.03 -2.04 17.00
N GLY A 347 1.26 -2.50 17.11
CA GLY A 347 1.59 -3.80 17.67
C GLY A 347 2.96 -4.31 17.23
N THR A 348 3.45 -5.32 17.94
CA THR A 348 4.58 -6.14 17.50
C THR A 348 4.05 -7.50 17.10
N TYR A 349 4.16 -7.84 15.83
CA TYR A 349 3.62 -9.07 15.28
C TYR A 349 4.75 -10.08 15.12
N LEU A 350 4.76 -11.12 15.97
CA LEU A 350 5.80 -12.14 15.92
C LEU A 350 5.49 -13.11 14.79
N VAL A 351 6.44 -13.31 13.88
CA VAL A 351 6.36 -14.29 12.80
C VAL A 351 7.45 -15.35 12.93
N THR A 352 7.15 -16.56 12.52
CA THR A 352 8.00 -17.75 12.72
C THR A 352 8.37 -18.45 11.42
N ASP A 353 7.97 -17.87 10.30
CA ASP A 353 8.21 -18.40 8.98
C ASP A 353 8.16 -17.26 7.94
N GLN A 354 8.59 -17.53 6.72
CA GLN A 354 8.56 -16.57 5.63
C GLN A 354 7.12 -16.14 5.32
N LEU A 355 6.93 -14.82 5.20
CA LEU A 355 5.73 -14.24 4.63
C LEU A 355 5.93 -14.04 3.12
N VAL A 356 4.92 -14.39 2.33
CA VAL A 356 4.92 -14.15 0.88
C VAL A 356 3.68 -13.36 0.52
N SER A 357 3.86 -12.21 -0.11
CA SER A 357 2.77 -11.40 -0.66
C SER A 357 2.86 -11.29 -2.18
N GLY A 358 1.70 -11.15 -2.82
CA GLY A 358 1.59 -10.97 -4.27
C GLY A 358 1.36 -9.52 -4.67
N ARG A 359 0.73 -9.35 -5.83
CA ARG A 359 0.47 -8.08 -6.53
C ARG A 359 -0.78 -7.33 -6.04
N SER A 360 -0.94 -6.09 -6.48
CA SER A 360 -2.11 -5.22 -6.20
C SER A 360 -2.41 -5.05 -4.70
N LEU A 361 -1.37 -4.82 -3.91
CA LEU A 361 -1.47 -4.74 -2.46
C LEU A 361 -0.72 -3.51 -1.91
N SER A 362 -1.45 -2.66 -1.21
CA SER A 362 -0.90 -1.60 -0.37
C SER A 362 -0.93 -2.05 1.09
N VAL A 363 0.23 -2.08 1.76
CA VAL A 363 0.35 -2.42 3.18
C VAL A 363 0.73 -1.16 3.95
N ILE A 364 -0.11 -0.76 4.90
CA ILE A 364 0.05 0.48 5.67
C ILE A 364 0.13 0.13 7.16
N GLY A 365 1.25 0.41 7.81
CA GLY A 365 1.37 0.38 9.26
C GLY A 365 0.95 1.69 9.92
N ALA A 366 0.99 1.76 11.25
CA ALA A 366 0.66 2.95 12.02
C ALA A 366 1.82 3.93 12.22
N GLY A 367 2.98 3.64 11.63
CA GLY A 367 4.26 4.31 11.86
C GLY A 367 5.35 3.29 12.25
N PRO A 368 6.62 3.50 11.85
CA PRO A 368 7.70 2.56 12.13
C PRO A 368 7.97 2.35 13.62
N ASP A 369 7.63 3.30 14.48
CA ASP A 369 7.73 3.19 15.94
C ASP A 369 6.54 2.44 16.59
N LYS A 370 5.43 2.28 15.87
CA LYS A 370 4.18 1.69 16.37
C LYS A 370 3.87 0.30 15.82
N THR A 371 4.20 0.05 14.55
CA THR A 371 3.91 -1.21 13.87
C THR A 371 5.22 -1.94 13.54
N VAL A 372 5.44 -3.09 14.17
CA VAL A 372 6.66 -3.90 14.02
C VAL A 372 6.31 -5.32 13.60
N ILE A 373 6.74 -5.75 12.42
CA ILE A 373 6.73 -7.17 12.03
C ILE A 373 8.08 -7.75 12.45
N LYS A 374 8.08 -8.70 13.39
CA LYS A 374 9.29 -9.25 13.99
C LYS A 374 9.42 -10.74 13.71
N LEU A 375 10.48 -11.15 13.03
CA LEU A 375 10.89 -12.55 12.95
C LEU A 375 11.37 -13.03 14.32
N ARG A 376 10.92 -14.22 14.75
CA ARG A 376 11.33 -14.83 16.02
C ARG A 376 12.85 -14.97 16.10
N ASP A 377 13.42 -14.70 17.27
CA ASP A 377 14.84 -14.93 17.51
C ASP A 377 15.18 -16.42 17.33
N LYS A 378 16.30 -16.71 16.66
CA LYS A 378 16.76 -18.08 16.33
C LYS A 378 15.67 -18.91 15.63
N CYS A 379 15.00 -18.30 14.66
CA CYS A 379 13.99 -18.94 13.85
C CYS A 379 14.62 -20.03 12.96
N SER A 380 14.12 -21.26 13.04
CA SER A 380 14.78 -22.45 12.47
C SER A 380 15.10 -22.36 10.98
N GLY A 381 14.25 -21.70 10.19
CA GLY A 381 14.46 -21.50 8.74
C GLY A 381 15.46 -20.40 8.37
N PHE A 382 16.01 -19.67 9.34
CA PHE A 382 16.79 -18.45 9.12
C PHE A 382 18.16 -18.47 9.82
N LEU A 383 18.62 -19.65 10.27
CA LEU A 383 19.84 -19.77 11.06
C LEU A 383 21.12 -19.74 10.22
N ARG A 384 21.04 -19.96 8.90
CA ARG A 384 22.21 -20.31 8.07
C ARG A 384 22.35 -19.40 6.84
N PRO A 385 23.49 -18.70 6.68
CA PRO A 385 23.77 -17.87 5.49
C PRO A 385 23.65 -18.59 4.14
N GLU A 386 24.03 -19.86 4.08
CA GLU A 386 23.98 -20.69 2.88
C GLU A 386 22.55 -21.07 2.45
N ASP A 387 21.58 -20.82 3.30
CA ASP A 387 20.16 -21.16 3.13
C ASP A 387 19.31 -19.91 3.39
N ALA A 388 19.67 -18.83 2.68
CA ALA A 388 19.16 -17.50 2.93
C ALA A 388 17.69 -17.36 2.53
N HIS A 389 16.87 -16.83 3.44
CA HIS A 389 15.44 -16.59 3.21
C HIS A 389 15.05 -15.19 3.66
N ALA A 390 14.13 -14.58 2.92
CA ALA A 390 13.51 -13.33 3.34
C ALA A 390 12.45 -13.57 4.41
N ALA A 391 12.41 -12.75 5.46
CA ALA A 391 11.32 -12.74 6.43
C ALA A 391 10.01 -12.33 5.74
N TRP A 392 10.09 -11.38 4.80
CA TRP A 392 9.01 -11.04 3.88
C TRP A 392 9.52 -11.02 2.44
N LYS A 393 8.93 -11.86 1.59
CA LYS A 393 9.13 -11.87 0.14
C LYS A 393 7.92 -11.30 -0.59
N ILE A 394 8.18 -10.42 -1.56
CA ILE A 394 7.19 -9.96 -2.53
C ILE A 394 7.45 -10.66 -3.86
N ASP A 395 6.53 -11.51 -4.31
CA ASP A 395 6.65 -12.24 -5.59
C ASP A 395 5.34 -12.14 -6.39
N SER A 396 5.44 -11.60 -7.62
CA SER A 396 4.30 -11.43 -8.54
C SER A 396 4.25 -12.47 -9.67
N SER A 397 5.02 -13.57 -9.59
CA SER A 397 5.03 -14.65 -10.60
C SER A 397 4.21 -15.90 -10.20
N PRO A 398 3.51 -16.59 -11.14
CA PRO A 398 3.14 -16.22 -12.50
C PRO A 398 1.76 -15.53 -12.55
N ALA A 399 1.60 -14.54 -13.44
CA ALA A 399 0.31 -13.92 -13.71
C ALA A 399 -0.65 -14.94 -14.35
N PRO A 400 -1.87 -15.16 -13.83
CA PRO A 400 -2.98 -15.59 -14.69
C PRO A 400 -3.19 -14.55 -15.79
N THR A 401 -3.51 -15.08 -16.98
CA THR A 401 -3.78 -14.38 -18.24
C THR A 401 -4.75 -13.21 -18.05
N VAL A 402 -4.23 -11.99 -18.08
CA VAL A 402 -5.05 -10.77 -18.24
C VAL A 402 -4.72 -10.23 -19.64
N PRO A 403 -5.74 -9.80 -20.43
CA PRO A 403 -5.53 -9.29 -21.77
C PRO A 403 -4.54 -8.12 -21.82
N ASP A 404 -3.78 -8.03 -22.91
CA ASP A 404 -2.85 -6.94 -23.17
C ASP A 404 -3.54 -5.57 -23.09
N GLY A 405 -2.86 -4.59 -22.50
CA GLY A 405 -3.33 -3.20 -22.42
C GLY A 405 -4.07 -2.80 -21.14
N MET A 406 -4.40 -3.74 -20.24
CA MET A 406 -5.01 -3.44 -18.92
C MET A 406 -3.99 -3.27 -17.77
N TRP A 407 -2.69 -3.45 -18.05
CA TRP A 407 -1.62 -3.31 -17.06
C TRP A 407 -0.96 -1.93 -17.16
N ASN A 408 -1.08 -1.11 -16.11
CA ASN A 408 -0.07 -0.10 -15.80
C ASN A 408 0.52 -0.40 -14.41
N GLU A 409 1.76 -0.01 -14.16
CA GLU A 409 2.43 -0.19 -12.85
C GLU A 409 1.61 0.42 -11.70
N CYS A 410 0.75 1.38 -12.01
CA CYS A 410 -0.23 1.94 -11.08
C CYS A 410 -1.33 0.95 -10.66
N ALA A 411 -2.03 0.28 -11.59
CA ALA A 411 -3.16 -0.63 -11.35
C ALA A 411 -2.77 -1.97 -10.70
N ALA A 412 -1.50 -2.34 -10.79
CA ALA A 412 -1.00 -3.64 -10.31
C ALA A 412 0.06 -3.55 -9.21
N GLY A 413 0.40 -2.33 -8.82
CA GLY A 413 1.56 -2.04 -8.02
C GLY A 413 1.46 -2.40 -6.54
N ILE A 414 2.62 -2.53 -5.91
CA ILE A 414 2.77 -2.93 -4.51
C ILE A 414 3.40 -1.77 -3.74
N SER A 415 2.79 -1.40 -2.61
CA SER A 415 3.31 -0.35 -1.72
C SER A 415 3.41 -0.85 -0.28
N ILE A 416 4.49 -0.51 0.41
CA ILE A 416 4.65 -0.79 1.85
C ILE A 416 5.05 0.50 2.55
N CYS A 417 4.23 0.93 3.50
CA CYS A 417 4.40 2.20 4.19
C CYS A 417 4.31 2.09 5.71
N HIS A 418 5.07 2.94 6.42
CA HIS A 418 4.87 3.26 7.84
C HIS A 418 5.01 2.08 8.82
N LEU A 419 6.05 1.25 8.67
CA LEU A 419 6.28 0.11 9.56
C LEU A 419 7.75 -0.28 9.73
N THR A 420 8.02 -1.10 10.74
CA THR A 420 9.32 -1.74 10.96
C THR A 420 9.28 -3.22 10.55
N ILE A 421 10.34 -3.69 9.89
CA ILE A 421 10.66 -5.10 9.71
C ILE A 421 11.91 -5.42 10.54
N ASP A 422 11.76 -6.30 11.54
CA ASP A 422 12.81 -6.70 12.47
C ASP A 422 13.13 -8.19 12.30
N THR A 423 14.36 -8.52 11.90
CA THR A 423 14.78 -9.92 11.68
C THR A 423 15.21 -10.62 12.98
N GLY A 424 15.05 -10.00 14.15
CA GLY A 424 15.37 -10.61 15.44
C GLY A 424 16.86 -10.88 15.63
N LYS A 425 17.19 -11.76 16.58
CA LYS A 425 18.56 -12.17 16.92
C LYS A 425 18.85 -13.61 16.50
N GLY A 426 20.09 -13.89 16.12
CA GLY A 426 20.58 -15.24 15.80
C GLY A 426 20.07 -15.77 14.46
N ASN A 427 19.57 -14.89 13.58
CA ASN A 427 19.01 -15.25 12.28
C ASN A 427 20.00 -14.85 11.16
N SER A 428 21.17 -15.47 11.12
CA SER A 428 22.25 -15.15 10.17
C SER A 428 21.94 -15.49 8.71
N GLY A 429 20.88 -16.27 8.44
CA GLY A 429 20.36 -16.51 7.10
C GLY A 429 19.24 -15.55 6.69
N ALA A 430 18.85 -14.61 7.54
CA ALA A 430 17.71 -13.74 7.24
C ALA A 430 18.08 -12.60 6.28
N LYS A 431 17.23 -12.43 5.26
CA LYS A 431 16.99 -11.15 4.60
C LYS A 431 15.73 -10.54 5.19
N ALA A 432 15.62 -9.23 5.34
CA ALA A 432 14.41 -8.64 5.91
C ALA A 432 13.27 -8.59 4.88
N LEU A 433 13.53 -7.95 3.74
CA LEU A 433 12.58 -7.77 2.65
C LEU A 433 13.25 -8.12 1.31
N GLU A 434 12.65 -9.05 0.57
CA GLU A 434 13.07 -9.42 -0.79
C GLU A 434 11.96 -9.08 -1.78
N VAL A 435 12.29 -8.30 -2.80
CA VAL A 435 11.36 -7.87 -3.83
C VAL A 435 11.81 -8.45 -5.17
N THR A 436 11.07 -9.46 -5.66
CA THR A 436 11.26 -10.02 -7.00
C THR A 436 10.19 -9.56 -7.99
N SER A 437 9.31 -8.66 -7.56
CA SER A 437 8.24 -8.09 -8.38
C SER A 437 8.72 -6.91 -9.21
N ASN A 438 8.25 -6.85 -10.46
CA ASN A 438 8.38 -5.71 -11.34
C ASN A 438 7.33 -4.61 -11.07
N LEU A 439 6.44 -4.84 -10.11
CA LEU A 439 5.32 -3.96 -9.79
C LEU A 439 5.55 -3.19 -8.49
N LEU A 440 6.78 -3.16 -7.96
CA LEU A 440 7.06 -2.36 -6.77
C LEU A 440 6.88 -0.88 -7.11
N ARG A 441 5.87 -0.25 -6.51
CA ARG A 441 5.60 1.18 -6.68
C ARG A 441 6.41 1.98 -5.67
N GLN A 442 6.19 1.68 -4.39
CA GLN A 442 6.71 2.51 -3.31
C GLN A 442 7.10 1.69 -2.07
N LEU A 443 8.25 2.04 -1.50
CA LEU A 443 8.55 1.81 -0.09
C LEU A 443 8.71 3.18 0.58
N ASP A 444 7.91 3.48 1.61
CA ASP A 444 7.91 4.81 2.27
C ASP A 444 7.92 4.66 3.79
N ASP A 445 8.77 5.43 4.47
CA ASP A 445 8.83 5.51 5.93
C ASP A 445 8.96 4.13 6.61
N LEU A 446 10.05 3.44 6.27
CA LEU A 446 10.34 2.08 6.73
C LEU A 446 11.60 2.04 7.60
N GLN A 447 11.54 1.24 8.66
CA GLN A 447 12.74 0.81 9.38
C GLN A 447 12.97 -0.68 9.17
N ILE A 448 14.18 -1.05 8.76
CA ILE A 448 14.61 -2.43 8.62
C ILE A 448 15.78 -2.65 9.56
N ARG A 449 15.70 -3.63 10.46
CA ARG A 449 16.77 -3.87 11.42
C ARG A 449 17.02 -5.34 11.72
N SER A 450 18.28 -5.67 11.93
CA SER A 450 18.70 -6.94 12.53
C SER A 450 19.15 -6.65 13.96
N ALA A 451 18.51 -7.26 14.96
CA ALA A 451 18.65 -6.85 16.36
C ALA A 451 20.05 -7.12 16.96
N ASP A 452 20.81 -8.03 16.37
CA ASP A 452 22.24 -8.28 16.68
C ASP A 452 23.16 -7.98 15.48
N GLY A 453 22.58 -7.45 14.40
CA GLY A 453 23.25 -7.17 13.14
C GLY A 453 23.49 -8.39 12.26
N ALA A 454 23.27 -9.63 12.71
CA ALA A 454 23.77 -10.85 12.07
C ALA A 454 23.14 -11.21 10.71
N GLY A 455 22.00 -10.59 10.34
CA GLY A 455 21.32 -10.87 9.06
C GLY A 455 22.20 -10.62 7.82
N LEU A 456 21.75 -11.07 6.65
CA LEU A 456 22.47 -10.93 5.39
C LEU A 456 22.16 -9.63 4.67
N VAL A 457 20.88 -9.38 4.40
CA VAL A 457 20.44 -8.25 3.57
C VAL A 457 19.24 -7.57 4.23
N GLY A 458 19.27 -6.25 4.35
CA GLY A 458 18.09 -5.50 4.78
C GLY A 458 17.01 -5.52 3.71
N LEU A 459 17.29 -4.90 2.57
CA LEU A 459 16.42 -4.86 1.40
C LEU A 459 17.11 -5.45 0.17
N GLU A 460 16.50 -6.46 -0.44
CA GLU A 460 16.92 -7.00 -1.73
C GLU A 460 15.93 -6.62 -2.83
N LEU A 461 16.43 -6.04 -3.91
CA LEU A 461 15.73 -5.72 -5.14
C LEU A 461 16.29 -6.62 -6.25
N ALA A 462 15.51 -7.62 -6.64
CA ALA A 462 15.86 -8.57 -7.69
C ALA A 462 14.66 -8.80 -8.63
N PRO A 463 14.09 -7.74 -9.23
CA PRO A 463 12.93 -7.88 -10.11
C PRO A 463 13.27 -8.76 -11.32
N LYS A 464 12.38 -9.69 -11.65
CA LYS A 464 12.59 -10.65 -12.76
C LYS A 464 12.49 -9.98 -14.14
N THR A 465 11.77 -8.87 -14.24
CA THR A 465 11.58 -8.08 -15.46
C THR A 465 11.62 -6.60 -15.11
N GLY A 466 11.74 -5.73 -16.11
CA GLY A 466 11.85 -4.29 -15.89
C GLY A 466 10.66 -3.67 -15.16
N GLY A 467 10.91 -2.52 -14.52
CA GLY A 467 9.91 -1.71 -13.80
C GLY A 467 10.56 -0.54 -13.07
N ALA A 468 9.77 0.43 -12.63
CA ALA A 468 10.25 1.62 -11.94
C ALA A 468 9.74 1.68 -10.48
N ALA A 469 10.62 1.89 -9.52
CA ALA A 469 10.26 1.94 -8.09
C ALA A 469 10.76 3.20 -7.38
N LEU A 470 9.98 3.72 -6.43
CA LEU A 470 10.39 4.76 -5.48
C LEU A 470 10.65 4.14 -4.11
N ILE A 471 11.82 4.41 -3.53
CA ILE A 471 12.13 4.08 -2.14
C ILE A 471 12.47 5.38 -1.43
N LYS A 472 11.68 5.74 -0.42
CA LYS A 472 11.82 6.99 0.31
C LYS A 472 11.81 6.75 1.81
N ASN A 473 12.64 7.52 2.54
CA ASN A 473 12.67 7.50 4.01
C ASN A 473 12.83 6.05 4.55
N LEU A 474 13.90 5.39 4.10
CA LEU A 474 14.24 4.03 4.52
C LEU A 474 15.46 4.05 5.43
N HIS A 475 15.35 3.45 6.62
CA HIS A 475 16.50 3.23 7.49
C HIS A 475 16.80 1.74 7.66
N VAL A 476 17.99 1.31 7.24
CA VAL A 476 18.48 -0.06 7.38
C VAL A 476 19.62 -0.14 8.39
N LYS A 477 19.44 -0.92 9.46
CA LYS A 477 20.42 -1.10 10.53
C LYS A 477 20.88 -2.55 10.69
N GLY A 478 22.19 -2.76 10.71
CA GLY A 478 22.82 -4.08 10.73
C GLY A 478 22.93 -4.69 9.33
N TYR A 479 23.03 -6.02 9.27
CA TYR A 479 23.19 -6.82 8.04
C TYR A 479 24.61 -6.87 7.45
N ASP A 480 24.88 -7.79 6.52
CA ASP A 480 26.07 -7.70 5.66
C ASP A 480 25.93 -6.55 4.67
N TYR A 481 24.75 -6.46 4.02
CA TYR A 481 24.39 -5.40 3.10
C TYR A 481 23.09 -4.71 3.53
N GLY A 482 23.06 -3.38 3.43
CA GLY A 482 21.86 -2.60 3.73
C GLY A 482 20.84 -2.78 2.63
N VAL A 483 21.24 -2.43 1.40
CA VAL A 483 20.45 -2.65 0.17
C VAL A 483 21.28 -3.46 -0.83
N LEU A 484 20.68 -4.49 -1.41
CA LEU A 484 21.21 -5.24 -2.53
C LEU A 484 20.28 -5.03 -3.75
N ALA A 485 20.79 -4.46 -4.82
CA ALA A 485 20.06 -4.23 -6.06
C ALA A 485 20.67 -5.02 -7.22
N SER A 486 19.82 -5.64 -8.03
CA SER A 486 20.19 -6.41 -9.21
C SER A 486 19.11 -6.32 -10.27
N GLY A 487 19.46 -6.61 -11.52
CA GLY A 487 18.54 -6.60 -12.66
C GLY A 487 18.77 -5.40 -13.58
N ALA A 488 18.99 -5.70 -14.86
CA ALA A 488 19.38 -4.74 -15.89
C ALA A 488 18.25 -3.78 -16.31
N ASP A 489 17.01 -4.25 -16.26
CA ASP A 489 15.88 -3.56 -16.86
C ASP A 489 15.05 -2.76 -15.85
N ALA A 490 15.53 -2.64 -14.61
CA ALA A 490 14.84 -1.93 -13.54
C ALA A 490 15.49 -0.57 -13.24
N THR A 491 14.64 0.44 -13.02
CA THR A 491 15.03 1.73 -12.44
C THR A 491 14.55 1.83 -11.01
N THR A 492 15.41 2.35 -10.13
CA THR A 492 15.02 2.61 -8.75
C THR A 492 15.47 4.00 -8.34
N THR A 493 14.49 4.82 -7.98
CA THR A 493 14.69 6.12 -7.37
C THR A 493 14.73 5.95 -5.87
N MET A 494 15.76 6.50 -5.23
CA MET A 494 15.97 6.43 -3.80
C MET A 494 16.16 7.83 -3.23
N GLU A 495 15.35 8.21 -2.26
CA GLU A 495 15.49 9.48 -1.55
C GLU A 495 15.49 9.27 -0.03
N GLN A 496 16.39 9.95 0.69
CA GLN A 496 16.47 9.87 2.17
C GLN A 496 16.66 8.44 2.66
N ILE A 497 17.75 7.81 2.22
CA ILE A 497 18.12 6.45 2.63
C ILE A 497 19.19 6.54 3.71
N ALA A 498 18.98 5.85 4.84
CA ALA A 498 19.97 5.67 5.88
C ALA A 498 20.41 4.21 5.96
N VAL A 499 21.71 3.96 5.88
CA VAL A 499 22.30 2.62 6.08
C VAL A 499 23.36 2.70 7.18
N GLU A 500 23.16 1.94 8.26
CA GLU A 500 24.01 1.97 9.46
C GLU A 500 24.47 0.57 9.88
N GLY A 501 25.77 0.39 10.13
CA GLY A 501 26.31 -0.79 10.80
C GLY A 501 26.34 -2.06 9.94
N GLN A 502 26.40 -1.93 8.61
CA GLN A 502 26.62 -3.02 7.68
C GLN A 502 28.05 -3.57 7.80
N ARG A 503 28.21 -4.90 7.67
CA ARG A 503 29.53 -5.56 7.73
C ARG A 503 30.30 -5.47 6.41
N LEU A 504 29.63 -5.59 5.27
CA LEU A 504 30.26 -5.69 3.95
C LEU A 504 30.03 -4.45 3.07
N GLY A 505 28.86 -3.84 3.11
CA GLY A 505 28.62 -2.57 2.41
C GLY A 505 27.24 -1.98 2.62
N GLY A 506 27.12 -0.66 2.50
CA GLY A 506 25.83 0.03 2.65
C GLY A 506 24.83 -0.37 1.55
N ILE A 507 25.15 -0.02 0.30
CA ILE A 507 24.39 -0.39 -0.89
C ILE A 507 25.30 -1.18 -1.84
N LYS A 508 24.84 -2.33 -2.32
CA LYS A 508 25.48 -3.11 -3.38
C LYS A 508 24.57 -3.18 -4.60
N ASN A 509 25.05 -2.68 -5.73
CA ASN A 509 24.37 -2.69 -7.02
C ASN A 509 25.10 -3.63 -8.00
N MET A 510 24.35 -4.50 -8.65
CA MET A 510 24.82 -5.46 -9.65
C MET A 510 23.96 -5.36 -10.92
N GLY A 511 24.16 -4.27 -11.67
CA GLY A 511 23.60 -4.08 -13.00
C GLY A 511 22.36 -3.18 -13.08
N SER A 512 21.83 -2.67 -11.97
CA SER A 512 20.63 -1.82 -11.98
C SER A 512 20.95 -0.34 -12.21
N ILE A 513 19.90 0.41 -12.54
CA ILE A 513 19.94 1.88 -12.67
C ILE A 513 19.41 2.49 -11.37
N LEU A 514 20.29 3.11 -10.59
CA LEU A 514 19.95 3.71 -9.30
C LEU A 514 20.08 5.24 -9.36
N ALA A 515 18.99 5.95 -9.08
CA ALA A 515 18.98 7.40 -8.94
C ALA A 515 18.80 7.74 -7.46
N ILE A 516 19.88 8.15 -6.78
CA ILE A 516 19.93 8.27 -5.33
C ILE A 516 20.16 9.72 -4.91
N ARG A 517 19.34 10.23 -3.98
CA ARG A 517 19.52 11.52 -3.34
C ARG A 517 19.43 11.38 -1.82
N GLN A 518 20.27 12.11 -1.08
CA GLN A 518 20.29 12.09 0.39
C GLN A 518 20.53 10.70 0.97
N LEU A 519 21.54 9.98 0.46
CA LEU A 519 22.05 8.77 1.11
C LEU A 519 22.90 9.17 2.32
N THR A 520 22.54 8.66 3.49
CA THR A 520 23.36 8.70 4.69
C THR A 520 23.90 7.30 4.97
N SER A 521 25.23 7.13 4.88
CA SER A 521 25.88 5.87 5.27
C SER A 521 26.74 6.11 6.50
N THR A 522 26.57 5.29 7.54
CA THR A 522 27.44 5.29 8.72
C THR A 522 28.01 3.89 8.92
N ASN A 523 29.14 3.64 8.26
CA ASN A 523 29.70 2.29 8.11
C ASN A 523 31.22 2.31 8.14
N LYS A 524 31.85 1.27 8.68
CA LYS A 524 33.30 1.04 8.47
C LYS A 524 33.61 0.49 7.07
N ALA A 525 32.64 -0.24 6.49
CA ALA A 525 32.71 -0.79 5.14
C ALA A 525 32.46 0.28 4.06
N THR A 526 32.58 -0.12 2.79
CA THR A 526 32.23 0.73 1.63
C THR A 526 30.76 1.15 1.72
N ALA A 527 30.48 2.43 1.47
CA ALA A 527 29.10 2.92 1.55
C ALA A 527 28.27 2.53 0.32
N LEU A 528 28.85 2.61 -0.88
CA LEU A 528 28.19 2.26 -2.14
C LEU A 528 29.13 1.43 -3.03
N MET A 529 28.68 0.25 -3.45
CA MET A 529 29.39 -0.67 -4.32
C MET A 529 28.56 -0.90 -5.59
N SER A 530 28.99 -0.40 -6.74
CA SER A 530 28.35 -0.62 -8.04
C SER A 530 29.28 -1.49 -8.89
N LEU A 531 29.10 -2.81 -8.84
CA LEU A 531 30.10 -3.80 -9.26
C LEU A 531 29.68 -4.54 -10.55
N SER A 532 29.24 -3.78 -11.53
CA SER A 532 29.08 -4.27 -12.90
C SER A 532 29.24 -3.12 -13.88
N ALA A 533 29.94 -3.38 -14.99
CA ALA A 533 30.19 -2.38 -16.03
C ALA A 533 28.93 -1.94 -16.79
N ASP A 534 27.77 -2.58 -16.61
CA ASP A 534 26.47 -2.14 -17.16
C ASP A 534 25.61 -1.37 -16.15
N SER A 535 26.07 -1.24 -14.90
CA SER A 535 25.37 -0.48 -13.85
C SER A 535 25.40 1.02 -14.14
N MET A 536 24.42 1.75 -13.64
CA MET A 536 24.40 3.22 -13.65
C MET A 536 23.94 3.75 -12.30
N VAL A 537 24.71 4.67 -11.72
CA VAL A 537 24.35 5.30 -10.45
C VAL A 537 24.48 6.81 -10.54
N THR A 538 23.41 7.51 -10.14
CA THR A 538 23.47 8.91 -9.74
C THR A 538 23.39 9.01 -8.22
N LEU A 539 24.26 9.81 -7.61
CA LEU A 539 24.31 10.06 -6.16
C LEU A 539 24.39 11.56 -5.87
N LEU A 540 23.33 12.12 -5.30
CA LEU A 540 23.20 13.55 -5.02
C LEU A 540 23.07 13.82 -3.52
N ASP A 541 23.59 14.96 -3.05
CA ASP A 541 23.33 15.51 -1.70
C ASP A 541 23.54 14.50 -0.56
N SER A 542 24.60 13.70 -0.62
CA SER A 542 24.77 12.50 0.20
C SER A 542 25.94 12.61 1.18
N SER A 543 25.87 11.89 2.30
CA SER A 543 26.89 11.91 3.35
C SER A 543 27.30 10.49 3.76
N LEU A 544 28.52 10.12 3.43
CA LEU A 544 29.11 8.80 3.64
C LEU A 544 30.17 8.92 4.74
N LYS A 545 29.94 8.29 5.89
CA LYS A 545 30.71 8.49 7.12
C LYS A 545 31.19 7.18 7.74
N GLY A 546 32.23 7.29 8.58
CA GLY A 546 32.80 6.21 9.36
C GLY A 546 34.08 5.71 8.70
N GLY A 547 33.92 4.97 7.61
CA GLY A 547 34.96 4.46 6.74
C GLY A 547 36.13 3.76 7.41
N SER A 548 37.13 3.47 6.59
CA SER A 548 38.50 3.21 7.05
C SER A 548 39.47 3.70 5.98
N LYS A 549 40.75 3.78 6.34
CA LYS A 549 41.80 4.28 5.44
C LYS A 549 42.04 3.40 4.22
N ASP A 550 41.65 2.12 4.29
CA ASP A 550 41.95 1.09 3.30
C ASP A 550 40.79 0.80 2.34
N VAL A 551 39.63 1.41 2.56
CA VAL A 551 38.43 1.24 1.73
C VAL A 551 38.02 2.57 1.13
N ALA A 552 37.50 2.55 -0.10
CA ALA A 552 36.88 3.71 -0.71
C ALA A 552 35.44 3.89 -0.22
N ALA A 553 34.94 5.12 -0.18
CA ALA A 553 33.53 5.38 0.14
C ALA A 553 32.61 4.82 -0.95
N ILE A 554 33.00 5.00 -2.22
CA ILE A 554 32.31 4.51 -3.41
C ILE A 554 33.25 3.62 -4.21
N GLN A 555 32.80 2.42 -4.54
CA GLN A 555 33.43 1.54 -5.53
C GLN A 555 32.51 1.44 -6.75
N CYS A 556 33.00 1.72 -7.95
CA CYS A 556 32.16 1.71 -9.14
C CYS A 556 32.87 1.13 -10.36
N GLU A 557 32.20 0.24 -11.08
CA GLU A 557 32.63 -0.30 -12.38
C GLU A 557 31.81 0.28 -13.54
N GLY A 558 30.53 0.57 -13.29
CA GLY A 558 29.61 1.18 -14.25
C GLY A 558 29.66 2.71 -14.30
N ALA A 559 28.59 3.35 -14.77
CA ALA A 559 28.48 4.81 -14.81
C ALA A 559 28.24 5.39 -13.41
N LEU A 560 28.87 6.53 -13.14
CA LEU A 560 28.73 7.27 -11.88
C LEU A 560 28.57 8.76 -12.15
N CYS A 561 27.50 9.34 -11.62
CA CYS A 561 27.39 10.77 -11.40
C CYS A 561 27.25 11.04 -9.91
N ALA A 562 28.18 11.78 -9.31
CA ALA A 562 28.18 12.12 -7.89
C ALA A 562 28.29 13.64 -7.71
N LEU A 563 27.28 14.27 -7.11
CA LEU A 563 27.23 15.71 -6.88
C LEU A 563 27.00 16.00 -5.39
N ARG A 564 27.85 16.86 -4.79
CA ARG A 564 27.76 17.30 -3.39
C ARG A 564 27.71 16.10 -2.42
N VAL A 565 28.75 15.28 -2.46
CA VAL A 565 28.88 14.08 -1.61
C VAL A 565 30.01 14.25 -0.61
N GLU A 566 29.72 14.03 0.68
CA GLU A 566 30.72 13.97 1.74
C GLU A 566 31.18 12.52 1.97
N THR A 567 32.46 12.31 2.23
CA THR A 567 33.10 10.98 2.41
C THR A 567 33.98 10.93 3.66
N ALA A 568 33.50 11.51 4.76
CA ALA A 568 34.27 11.63 6.00
C ALA A 568 34.69 10.26 6.58
N GLY A 569 35.97 10.11 6.90
CA GLY A 569 36.54 8.86 7.42
C GLY A 569 37.11 7.91 6.35
N TYR A 570 36.88 8.19 5.07
CA TYR A 570 37.50 7.49 3.95
C TYR A 570 38.67 8.31 3.38
N ASN A 571 39.80 7.65 3.09
CA ASN A 571 40.91 8.30 2.38
C ASN A 571 40.59 8.49 0.88
N MET A 572 39.87 7.54 0.30
CA MET A 572 39.44 7.55 -1.10
C MET A 572 37.94 7.76 -1.15
N ALA A 573 37.49 8.81 -1.83
CA ALA A 573 36.08 9.04 -2.07
C ALA A 573 35.55 8.04 -3.10
N ILE A 574 36.28 7.86 -4.21
CA ILE A 574 35.90 6.96 -5.31
C ILE A 574 37.08 6.06 -5.66
N ARG A 575 36.81 4.77 -5.79
CA ARG A 575 37.62 3.83 -6.56
C ARG A 575 36.83 3.40 -7.78
N LYS A 576 37.26 3.85 -8.96
CA LYS A 576 36.63 3.57 -10.24
C LYS A 576 37.45 2.51 -10.98
N ARG A 577 36.77 1.52 -11.56
CA ARG A 577 37.36 0.55 -12.48
C ARG A 577 36.57 0.57 -13.78
N GLU A 578 37.05 1.33 -14.76
CA GLU A 578 36.36 1.52 -16.04
C GLU A 578 36.71 0.41 -17.02
N LEU A 579 35.70 -0.17 -17.67
CA LEU A 579 35.88 -1.07 -18.81
C LEU A 579 36.19 -0.23 -20.06
N VAL A 580 37.43 -0.28 -20.54
CA VAL A 580 37.92 0.52 -21.67
C VAL A 580 37.53 -0.13 -23.01
N ASP A 581 37.61 -1.46 -23.07
CA ASP A 581 37.22 -2.24 -24.23
C ASP A 581 36.47 -3.50 -23.79
N GLY A 582 35.18 -3.57 -24.13
CA GLY A 582 34.31 -4.70 -23.81
C GLY A 582 34.63 -5.97 -24.59
N LYS A 583 35.43 -5.91 -25.67
CA LYS A 583 35.86 -7.10 -26.43
C LYS A 583 37.07 -7.78 -25.79
N THR A 584 38.05 -6.99 -25.36
CA THR A 584 39.29 -7.50 -24.74
C THR A 584 39.21 -7.60 -23.22
N MET A 585 38.14 -7.06 -22.61
CA MET A 585 37.97 -6.97 -21.17
C MET A 585 39.12 -6.20 -20.49
N GLU A 586 39.62 -5.15 -21.15
CA GLU A 586 40.64 -4.26 -20.59
C GLU A 586 40.02 -3.27 -19.59
N TRP A 587 40.65 -3.13 -18.42
CA TRP A 587 40.17 -2.27 -17.34
C TRP A 587 41.19 -1.20 -16.95
N LYS A 588 40.69 0.00 -16.66
CA LYS A 588 41.46 1.12 -16.14
C LYS A 588 40.99 1.48 -14.74
N ASP A 589 41.92 1.49 -13.78
CA ASP A 589 41.66 1.94 -12.42
C ASP A 589 41.91 3.45 -12.28
N THR A 590 41.00 4.16 -11.61
CA THR A 590 41.14 5.58 -11.23
C THR A 590 40.67 5.76 -9.80
N THR A 591 41.31 6.67 -9.05
CA THR A 591 40.91 7.01 -7.68
C THR A 591 40.69 8.51 -7.53
N VAL A 592 39.73 8.86 -6.67
CA VAL A 592 39.45 10.24 -6.27
C VAL A 592 39.63 10.34 -4.76
N ALA A 593 40.44 11.30 -4.32
CA ALA A 593 40.70 11.51 -2.91
C ALA A 593 39.45 12.03 -2.16
N GLY A 594 39.30 11.64 -0.90
CA GLY A 594 38.32 12.24 0.02
C GLY A 594 38.79 13.59 0.58
N PRO A 595 37.99 14.26 1.44
CA PRO A 595 36.75 13.78 2.05
C PRO A 595 35.47 14.32 1.38
N LYS A 596 35.55 14.87 0.17
CA LYS A 596 34.41 15.50 -0.50
C LYS A 596 34.48 15.29 -2.01
N ILE A 597 33.31 15.15 -2.62
CA ILE A 597 33.10 15.19 -4.07
C ILE A 597 32.13 16.35 -4.32
N ASP A 598 32.63 17.45 -4.88
CA ASP A 598 31.74 18.53 -5.34
C ASP A 598 31.00 18.08 -6.60
N GLU A 599 31.74 17.53 -7.56
CA GLU A 599 31.24 17.03 -8.84
C GLU A 599 32.14 15.90 -9.37
N TYR A 600 31.53 14.80 -9.80
CA TYR A 600 32.12 13.74 -10.61
C TYR A 600 31.07 13.26 -11.60
N CYS A 601 31.28 13.39 -12.90
CA CYS A 601 30.25 13.09 -13.90
C CYS A 601 30.78 12.21 -15.02
N GLY A 602 30.45 10.91 -14.93
CA GLY A 602 30.60 9.95 -16.01
C GLY A 602 32.05 9.67 -16.42
N ASP A 603 32.20 8.66 -17.28
CA ASP A 603 33.48 8.38 -17.93
C ASP A 603 33.45 8.80 -19.42
N SER A 604 32.27 9.15 -19.95
CA SER A 604 32.08 9.67 -21.30
C SER A 604 31.00 10.75 -21.33
N ILE A 605 31.40 11.96 -21.69
CA ILE A 605 30.53 13.14 -21.73
C ILE A 605 30.32 13.55 -23.18
N VAL A 606 29.07 13.79 -23.57
CA VAL A 606 28.69 14.33 -24.88
C VAL A 606 28.19 15.75 -24.69
N THR A 607 28.88 16.71 -25.32
CA THR A 607 28.50 18.12 -25.31
C THR A 607 28.25 18.61 -26.73
N THR A 608 27.24 19.45 -26.91
CA THR A 608 26.91 20.10 -28.18
C THR A 608 26.96 21.63 -28.01
N HIS A 609 27.11 22.37 -29.11
CA HIS A 609 27.06 23.84 -29.13
C HIS A 609 27.97 24.57 -28.11
N GLY A 610 29.08 23.96 -27.72
CA GLY A 610 30.04 24.53 -26.78
C GLY A 610 29.61 24.48 -25.30
N ALA A 611 28.61 23.67 -24.96
CA ALA A 611 28.18 23.49 -23.58
C ALA A 611 29.31 22.95 -22.68
N ALA A 612 29.30 23.33 -21.41
CA ALA A 612 30.28 22.85 -20.45
C ALA A 612 30.11 21.33 -20.21
N ALA A 613 31.20 20.60 -20.00
CA ALA A 613 31.18 19.17 -19.71
C ALA A 613 30.77 18.87 -18.24
N ARG A 614 29.64 19.42 -17.81
CA ARG A 614 29.07 19.26 -16.47
C ARG A 614 27.55 19.40 -16.47
N PRO A 615 26.84 18.87 -15.46
CA PRO A 615 25.38 18.98 -15.35
C PRO A 615 24.90 20.44 -15.28
N LEU A 616 23.60 20.64 -15.49
CA LEU A 616 22.97 21.97 -15.39
C LEU A 616 22.99 22.52 -13.97
N THR A 617 22.94 21.63 -12.98
CA THR A 617 22.85 21.96 -11.54
C THR A 617 21.65 22.86 -11.23
N LEU A 618 20.48 22.48 -11.76
CA LEU A 618 19.24 23.20 -11.49
C LEU A 618 18.93 23.20 -9.97
N PRO A 619 18.25 24.25 -9.45
CA PRO A 619 17.84 24.27 -8.06
C PRO A 619 16.94 23.08 -7.71
N ILE A 620 17.28 22.38 -6.63
CA ILE A 620 16.51 21.25 -6.13
C ILE A 620 15.69 21.70 -4.92
N GLU A 621 14.38 21.45 -4.96
CA GLU A 621 13.45 21.72 -3.88
C GLU A 621 12.82 20.41 -3.41
N ASN A 622 12.67 20.25 -2.09
CA ASN A 622 12.00 19.07 -1.54
C ASN A 622 10.49 19.22 -1.73
N VAL A 623 9.81 18.10 -1.95
CA VAL A 623 8.35 18.06 -1.98
C VAL A 623 7.80 18.61 -0.66
N PRO A 624 6.92 19.63 -0.70
CA PRO A 624 6.36 20.21 0.51
C PRO A 624 5.45 19.20 1.22
N GLU A 625 5.59 19.11 2.54
CA GLU A 625 4.72 18.28 3.36
C GLU A 625 3.33 18.91 3.47
N VAL A 626 2.29 18.12 3.19
CA VAL A 626 0.89 18.49 3.43
C VAL A 626 0.42 17.76 4.68
N VAL A 627 0.08 18.50 5.74
CA VAL A 627 -0.35 17.91 7.01
C VAL A 627 -1.66 17.13 6.81
N TRP A 628 -1.79 15.95 7.42
CA TRP A 628 -3.00 15.12 7.30
C TRP A 628 -4.23 15.70 8.00
N GLY A 629 -4.04 16.47 9.08
CA GLY A 629 -5.14 16.99 9.90
C GLY A 629 -5.83 15.91 10.73
N ASP A 630 -6.94 16.26 11.37
CA ASP A 630 -7.78 15.36 12.16
C ASP A 630 -8.79 14.66 11.24
N ILE A 631 -8.69 13.33 11.10
CA ILE A 631 -9.55 12.53 10.22
C ILE A 631 -11.06 12.62 10.55
N HIS A 632 -11.42 13.08 11.75
CA HIS A 632 -12.82 13.25 12.16
C HIS A 632 -13.35 14.67 11.94
N LYS A 633 -12.47 15.64 11.69
CA LYS A 633 -12.84 17.07 11.53
C LYS A 633 -12.52 17.62 10.14
N ASP A 634 -11.36 17.28 9.62
CA ASP A 634 -10.80 17.89 8.41
C ASP A 634 -11.13 17.09 7.14
N TRP A 635 -11.60 15.85 7.30
CA TRP A 635 -11.84 14.91 6.21
C TRP A 635 -13.33 14.72 5.92
N VAL A 636 -13.65 14.52 4.64
CA VAL A 636 -15.00 14.16 4.21
C VAL A 636 -14.98 13.04 3.18
N ASN A 637 -15.87 12.07 3.37
CA ASN A 637 -16.15 11.00 2.40
C ASN A 637 -17.03 11.54 1.28
N ILE A 638 -16.65 11.32 0.03
CA ILE A 638 -17.47 11.72 -1.13
C ILE A 638 -18.87 11.09 -1.14
N PHE A 639 -19.06 9.90 -0.56
CA PHE A 639 -20.38 9.26 -0.52
C PHE A 639 -21.41 10.02 0.32
N ARG A 640 -21.00 10.97 1.17
CA ARG A 640 -21.92 11.90 1.85
C ARG A 640 -22.68 12.82 0.90
N PHE A 641 -22.23 12.94 -0.35
CA PHE A 641 -22.81 13.78 -1.38
C PHE A 641 -23.36 12.98 -2.56
N ALA A 642 -23.47 11.65 -2.44
CA ALA A 642 -23.91 10.77 -3.53
C ALA A 642 -25.36 11.06 -3.99
N ASP A 643 -26.19 11.66 -3.13
CA ASP A 643 -27.53 12.14 -3.45
C ASP A 643 -27.54 13.33 -4.43
N LYS A 644 -26.40 14.00 -4.59
CA LYS A 644 -26.24 15.13 -5.52
C LYS A 644 -25.81 14.72 -6.92
N LYS A 645 -25.51 13.45 -7.16
CA LYS A 645 -25.20 12.94 -8.49
C LYS A 645 -26.32 13.29 -9.49
N ASP A 646 -25.95 13.52 -10.74
CA ASP A 646 -26.92 13.62 -11.85
C ASP A 646 -26.87 12.35 -12.71
N GLY A 647 -27.79 11.43 -12.45
CA GLY A 647 -27.73 10.08 -13.02
C GLY A 647 -26.42 9.37 -12.66
N ASP A 648 -25.61 9.07 -13.68
CA ASP A 648 -24.29 8.46 -13.48
C ASP A 648 -23.16 9.47 -13.23
N ASP A 649 -23.40 10.78 -13.45
CA ASP A 649 -22.40 11.83 -13.29
C ASP A 649 -22.06 12.08 -11.81
N TRP A 650 -20.81 11.83 -11.45
CA TRP A 650 -20.28 12.13 -10.12
C TRP A 650 -19.83 13.58 -9.94
N ALA A 651 -19.66 14.36 -11.01
CA ALA A 651 -19.09 15.70 -10.92
C ALA A 651 -19.83 16.62 -9.92
N PRO A 652 -21.18 16.68 -9.89
CA PRO A 652 -21.89 17.53 -8.92
C PRO A 652 -21.67 17.10 -7.46
N ALA A 653 -21.55 15.79 -7.20
CA ALA A 653 -21.28 15.25 -5.88
C ALA A 653 -19.85 15.55 -5.42
N ILE A 654 -18.86 15.38 -6.31
CA ILE A 654 -17.46 15.69 -6.03
C ILE A 654 -17.29 17.21 -5.81
N GLN A 655 -17.91 18.03 -6.65
CA GLN A 655 -17.87 19.49 -6.49
C GLN A 655 -18.47 19.92 -5.15
N ALA A 656 -19.59 19.32 -4.74
CA ALA A 656 -20.18 19.59 -3.43
C ALA A 656 -19.29 19.17 -2.26
N ALA A 657 -18.50 18.10 -2.41
CA ALA A 657 -17.50 17.71 -1.41
C ALA A 657 -16.38 18.76 -1.32
N ILE A 658 -15.87 19.26 -2.45
CA ILE A 658 -14.87 20.35 -2.53
C ILE A 658 -15.40 21.62 -1.86
N ASP A 659 -16.65 21.96 -2.12
CA ASP A 659 -17.28 23.17 -1.60
C ASP A 659 -17.75 23.04 -0.14
N SER A 660 -17.61 21.86 0.49
CA SER A 660 -18.03 21.61 1.88
C SER A 660 -17.21 22.35 2.93
N GLY A 661 -16.02 22.84 2.56
CA GLY A 661 -15.07 23.48 3.46
C GLY A 661 -14.13 22.53 4.19
N ALA A 662 -14.19 21.22 3.89
CA ALA A 662 -13.19 20.24 4.30
C ALA A 662 -11.79 20.60 3.74
N LYS A 663 -10.75 20.05 4.37
CA LYS A 663 -9.37 20.17 3.89
C LYS A 663 -8.94 18.95 3.09
N THR A 664 -9.44 17.78 3.47
CA THR A 664 -9.19 16.52 2.79
C THR A 664 -10.51 15.93 2.29
N ILE A 665 -10.57 15.61 1.01
CA ILE A 665 -11.61 14.74 0.47
C ILE A 665 -10.98 13.39 0.20
N TYR A 666 -11.66 12.33 0.60
CA TYR A 666 -11.21 10.99 0.25
C TYR A 666 -12.27 10.21 -0.51
N PHE A 667 -11.75 9.35 -1.38
CA PHE A 667 -12.52 8.55 -2.30
C PHE A 667 -12.29 7.08 -1.94
N PRO A 668 -13.30 6.37 -1.40
CA PRO A 668 -13.23 4.93 -1.29
C PRO A 668 -12.99 4.28 -2.67
N ALA A 669 -12.50 3.04 -2.70
CA ALA A 669 -12.23 2.34 -3.96
C ALA A 669 -13.46 2.36 -4.89
N GLY A 670 -13.25 2.71 -6.15
CA GLY A 670 -14.31 2.86 -7.14
C GLY A 670 -13.90 3.65 -8.38
N ASP A 671 -14.82 3.70 -9.34
CA ASP A 671 -14.74 4.51 -10.54
C ASP A 671 -15.81 5.61 -10.49
N TYR A 672 -15.35 6.86 -10.55
CA TYR A 672 -16.15 8.07 -10.40
C TYR A 672 -16.23 8.81 -11.74
N GLY A 673 -17.07 8.30 -12.64
CA GLY A 673 -17.33 8.88 -13.95
C GLY A 673 -17.89 10.31 -13.88
N VAL A 674 -17.24 11.25 -14.58
CA VAL A 674 -17.65 12.65 -14.67
C VAL A 674 -18.10 13.03 -16.09
N GLN A 675 -19.19 13.80 -16.19
CA GLN A 675 -19.71 14.37 -17.46
C GLN A 675 -19.45 15.87 -17.58
N THR A 676 -19.08 16.52 -16.47
CA THR A 676 -18.65 17.92 -16.40
C THR A 676 -17.34 18.02 -15.63
N ALA A 677 -16.55 19.08 -15.88
CA ALA A 677 -15.28 19.27 -15.20
C ALA A 677 -15.49 19.56 -13.70
N VAL A 678 -14.61 19.01 -12.86
CA VAL A 678 -14.59 19.25 -11.41
C VAL A 678 -13.52 20.29 -11.10
N HIS A 679 -13.91 21.36 -10.42
CA HIS A 679 -13.03 22.48 -10.08
C HIS A 679 -12.44 22.31 -8.68
N ILE A 680 -11.12 22.22 -8.59
CA ILE A 680 -10.36 22.17 -7.35
C ILE A 680 -10.23 23.59 -6.81
N ARG A 681 -10.90 23.86 -5.68
CA ARG A 681 -10.99 25.21 -5.09
C ARG A 681 -11.22 25.20 -3.58
N GLY A 682 -11.29 26.38 -2.98
CA GLY A 682 -11.78 26.57 -1.61
C GLY A 682 -10.72 26.29 -0.55
N LYS A 683 -11.02 25.40 0.40
CA LYS A 683 -10.10 25.06 1.51
C LYS A 683 -9.34 23.76 1.32
N ILE A 684 -9.54 23.09 0.17
CA ILE A 684 -8.92 21.80 -0.10
C ILE A 684 -7.40 21.94 -0.13
N GLU A 685 -6.76 21.08 0.66
CA GLU A 685 -5.31 20.86 0.73
C GLU A 685 -4.97 19.45 0.18
N ARG A 686 -5.93 18.50 0.21
CA ARG A 686 -5.73 17.12 -0.26
C ARG A 686 -6.95 16.48 -0.91
N LEU A 687 -6.73 15.80 -2.03
CA LEU A 687 -7.60 14.75 -2.59
C LEU A 687 -6.92 13.40 -2.42
N PHE A 688 -7.51 12.47 -1.66
CA PHE A 688 -6.91 11.17 -1.34
C PHE A 688 -7.73 10.00 -1.89
N GLY A 689 -7.18 9.26 -2.84
CA GLY A 689 -7.98 8.36 -3.67
C GLY A 689 -8.05 6.90 -3.25
N LEU A 690 -7.19 6.38 -2.36
CA LEU A 690 -7.11 4.93 -2.08
C LEU A 690 -7.07 4.06 -3.35
N HIS A 691 -6.42 4.58 -4.39
CA HIS A 691 -6.34 4.05 -5.74
C HIS A 691 -7.67 3.94 -6.51
N SER A 692 -8.66 4.76 -6.16
CA SER A 692 -9.83 5.02 -7.01
C SER A 692 -9.49 5.91 -8.20
N ARG A 693 -10.47 6.03 -9.11
CA ARG A 693 -10.31 6.77 -10.36
C ARG A 693 -11.44 7.75 -10.60
N ILE A 694 -11.10 8.94 -11.08
CA ILE A 694 -12.03 9.88 -11.69
C ILE A 694 -11.92 9.73 -13.21
N THR A 695 -12.86 9.02 -13.81
CA THR A 695 -12.89 8.81 -15.26
C THR A 695 -13.72 9.87 -15.94
N ARG A 696 -13.28 10.23 -17.13
CA ARG A 696 -14.00 11.12 -18.00
C ARG A 696 -14.97 10.31 -18.86
N SER A 697 -16.23 10.73 -18.88
CA SER A 697 -17.18 10.19 -19.86
C SER A 697 -16.98 10.79 -21.25
N SER A 698 -17.45 10.09 -22.28
CA SER A 698 -17.47 10.59 -23.66
C SER A 698 -18.34 11.85 -23.88
N ARG A 699 -19.12 12.25 -22.87
CA ARG A 699 -19.97 13.45 -22.90
C ARG A 699 -19.22 14.73 -22.52
N LEU A 700 -18.11 14.62 -21.80
CA LEU A 700 -17.24 15.77 -21.55
C LEU A 700 -16.52 16.12 -22.88
N PRO A 701 -16.42 17.40 -23.30
CA PRO A 701 -15.73 17.80 -24.54
C PRO A 701 -14.26 17.37 -24.58
N ALA A 702 -13.73 16.94 -25.75
CA ALA A 702 -12.36 16.42 -25.95
C ALA A 702 -11.27 17.26 -25.27
N GLU A 703 -11.44 18.56 -25.34
CA GLU A 703 -10.58 19.62 -24.85
C GLU A 703 -10.61 19.85 -23.33
N ASP A 704 -11.60 19.30 -22.62
CA ASP A 704 -11.79 19.52 -21.18
C ASP A 704 -11.12 18.42 -20.35
N ALA A 705 -10.36 18.86 -19.35
CA ALA A 705 -9.81 17.97 -18.32
C ALA A 705 -10.91 17.55 -17.32
N ALA A 706 -10.82 16.34 -16.78
CA ALA A 706 -11.73 15.88 -15.73
C ALA A 706 -11.61 16.75 -14.47
N LEU A 707 -10.38 17.17 -14.16
CA LEU A 707 -10.06 18.07 -13.06
C LEU A 707 -9.51 19.40 -13.60
N ILE A 708 -9.98 20.50 -13.04
CA ILE A 708 -9.46 21.85 -13.31
C ILE A 708 -9.02 22.46 -11.98
N PHE A 709 -7.76 22.86 -11.87
CA PHE A 709 -7.26 23.59 -10.71
C PHE A 709 -7.16 25.09 -11.03
N ASP A 710 -8.23 25.82 -10.76
CA ASP A 710 -8.43 27.21 -11.19
C ASP A 710 -8.73 28.17 -10.03
N GLU A 711 -7.97 28.07 -8.93
CA GLU A 711 -8.16 29.00 -7.81
C GLU A 711 -7.22 30.22 -7.87
N PRO A 712 -7.73 31.43 -8.15
CA PRO A 712 -6.88 32.61 -8.24
C PRO A 712 -6.38 33.03 -6.85
N GLY A 713 -5.08 33.34 -6.75
CA GLY A 713 -4.48 33.88 -5.51
C GLY A 713 -4.29 32.86 -4.38
N ALA A 714 -4.57 31.57 -4.62
CA ALA A 714 -4.27 30.51 -3.67
C ALA A 714 -2.75 30.44 -3.40
N LYS A 715 -2.37 30.40 -2.12
CA LYS A 715 -0.97 30.31 -1.66
C LYS A 715 -0.63 29.00 -0.95
N ARG A 716 -1.61 28.13 -0.77
CA ARG A 716 -1.44 26.84 -0.10
C ARG A 716 -0.90 25.79 -1.07
N VAL A 717 -0.47 24.67 -0.51
CA VAL A 717 -0.13 23.47 -1.28
C VAL A 717 -1.40 22.64 -1.43
N VAL A 718 -1.65 22.15 -2.64
CA VAL A 718 -2.72 21.17 -2.92
C VAL A 718 -2.07 19.87 -3.36
N SER A 719 -2.45 18.78 -2.71
CA SER A 719 -1.97 17.43 -3.01
C SER A 719 -3.07 16.56 -3.61
N ILE A 720 -2.73 15.79 -4.64
CA ILE A 720 -3.57 14.71 -5.17
C ILE A 720 -2.78 13.41 -4.97
N GLU A 721 -3.27 12.57 -4.07
CA GLU A 721 -2.54 11.42 -3.54
C GLU A 721 -3.32 10.13 -3.75
N CYS A 722 -2.69 9.10 -4.32
CA CYS A 722 -3.31 7.79 -4.57
C CYS A 722 -4.66 7.88 -5.29
N LEU A 723 -4.86 8.89 -6.16
CA LEU A 723 -6.10 9.10 -6.93
C LEU A 723 -5.73 9.15 -8.41
N GLU A 724 -6.32 8.29 -9.21
CA GLU A 724 -6.16 8.30 -10.67
C GLU A 724 -7.19 9.23 -11.30
N PHE A 725 -6.81 9.88 -12.40
CA PHE A 725 -7.71 10.79 -13.12
C PHE A 725 -7.30 10.92 -14.57
N ASP A 726 -8.28 11.03 -15.47
CA ASP A 726 -8.00 11.03 -16.91
C ASP A 726 -7.30 12.30 -17.39
N GLY A 727 -7.49 13.45 -16.71
CA GLY A 727 -6.76 14.68 -17.05
C GLY A 727 -6.89 15.77 -16.00
N LEU A 728 -5.83 16.57 -15.85
CA LEU A 728 -5.77 17.73 -14.96
C LEU A 728 -5.22 18.96 -15.70
N ARG A 729 -5.99 20.05 -15.69
CA ARG A 729 -5.52 21.36 -16.15
C ARG A 729 -5.21 22.27 -14.97
N ASN A 730 -3.99 22.81 -14.90
CA ASN A 730 -3.55 23.68 -13.81
C ASN A 730 -3.46 25.16 -14.22
N LEU A 731 -4.35 25.98 -13.66
CA LEU A 731 -4.39 27.43 -13.84
C LEU A 731 -4.04 28.19 -12.56
N SER A 732 -3.93 27.48 -11.43
CA SER A 732 -3.76 28.10 -10.12
C SER A 732 -2.29 28.46 -9.85
N PRO A 733 -1.99 29.63 -9.24
CA PRO A 733 -0.64 29.97 -8.78
C PRO A 733 -0.20 29.16 -7.54
N ALA A 734 -1.08 28.36 -6.96
CA ALA A 734 -0.76 27.49 -5.83
C ALA A 734 0.20 26.36 -6.22
N THR A 735 0.96 25.88 -5.24
CA THR A 735 1.82 24.71 -5.45
C THR A 735 0.98 23.45 -5.52
N LEU A 736 1.21 22.64 -6.56
CA LEU A 736 0.54 21.36 -6.79
C LEU A 736 1.52 20.21 -6.50
N VAL A 737 1.05 19.20 -5.77
CA VAL A 737 1.77 17.94 -5.51
C VAL A 737 0.96 16.78 -6.06
N LEU A 738 1.56 15.98 -6.92
CA LEU A 738 1.01 14.73 -7.42
C LEU A 738 1.81 13.57 -6.81
N LYS A 739 1.16 12.72 -5.99
CA LYS A 739 1.82 11.59 -5.32
C LYS A 739 1.09 10.28 -5.58
N ASN A 740 1.82 9.26 -6.01
CA ASN A 740 1.26 7.91 -6.23
C ASN A 740 0.03 7.90 -7.17
N THR A 741 0.06 8.73 -8.21
CA THR A 741 -1.09 8.95 -9.13
C THR A 741 -0.76 8.53 -10.56
N CYS A 742 -1.82 8.35 -11.37
CA CYS A 742 -1.75 8.04 -12.78
C CYS A 742 -2.54 9.05 -13.63
N PRO A 743 -2.03 10.27 -13.86
CA PRO A 743 -2.69 11.22 -14.74
C PRO A 743 -2.65 10.71 -16.19
N GLY A 744 -3.81 10.71 -16.85
CA GLY A 744 -3.89 10.44 -18.29
C GLY A 744 -3.42 11.61 -19.16
N HIS A 745 -3.46 12.82 -18.62
CA HIS A 745 -3.04 14.07 -19.24
C HIS A 745 -2.74 15.13 -18.17
N TYR A 746 -1.76 15.99 -18.42
CA TYR A 746 -1.53 17.19 -17.63
C TYR A 746 -1.18 18.38 -18.53
N ASP A 747 -1.87 19.50 -18.36
CA ASP A 747 -1.51 20.77 -18.99
C ASP A 747 -1.60 21.96 -18.02
N ASN A 748 -0.94 23.06 -18.38
CA ASN A 748 -0.87 24.26 -17.55
C ASN A 748 -1.12 25.55 -18.36
N THR A 749 -1.53 26.60 -17.65
CA THR A 749 -1.67 27.96 -18.22
C THR A 749 -0.66 28.93 -17.61
N GLU A 750 -0.59 30.14 -18.17
CA GLU A 750 0.28 31.20 -17.69
C GLU A 750 -0.01 31.53 -16.22
N GLY A 751 1.05 31.69 -15.42
CA GLY A 751 0.95 32.02 -14.00
C GLY A 751 0.63 30.85 -13.07
N CYS A 752 0.62 29.60 -13.57
CA CYS A 752 0.46 28.42 -12.72
C CYS A 752 1.61 28.28 -11.70
N GLY A 753 1.34 27.67 -10.55
CA GLY A 753 2.32 27.48 -9.48
C GLY A 753 3.30 26.34 -9.74
N LYS A 754 4.15 26.07 -8.76
CA LYS A 754 5.12 24.96 -8.77
C LYS A 754 4.42 23.60 -8.87
N LEU A 755 5.04 22.65 -9.55
CA LEU A 755 4.60 21.25 -9.59
C LEU A 755 5.65 20.33 -8.96
N PHE A 756 5.21 19.50 -8.02
CA PHE A 756 6.00 18.40 -7.47
C PHE A 756 5.33 17.07 -7.82
N MET A 757 6.13 16.08 -8.24
CA MET A 757 5.66 14.76 -8.62
C MET A 757 6.47 13.69 -7.90
N GLU A 758 5.80 12.78 -7.19
CA GLU A 758 6.42 11.60 -6.57
C GLU A 758 5.69 10.33 -6.98
N ASN A 759 6.42 9.39 -7.59
CA ASN A 759 5.87 8.12 -8.05
C ASN A 759 4.64 8.31 -8.96
N VAL A 760 4.83 9.07 -10.03
CA VAL A 760 3.78 9.39 -11.01
C VAL A 760 3.98 8.53 -12.24
N VAL A 761 2.99 7.67 -12.52
CA VAL A 761 2.96 6.85 -13.74
C VAL A 761 1.90 7.43 -14.65
N GLY A 762 2.24 8.13 -15.71
CA GLY A 762 1.25 8.84 -16.51
C GLY A 762 1.59 8.90 -17.98
N ALA A 763 0.82 9.70 -18.70
CA ALA A 763 1.04 10.01 -20.10
C ALA A 763 0.71 11.48 -20.38
N ASP A 764 1.26 11.99 -21.48
CA ASP A 764 0.85 13.27 -22.08
C ASP A 764 0.96 14.49 -21.16
N PHE A 765 2.20 14.77 -20.73
CA PHE A 765 2.53 15.96 -19.95
C PHE A 765 2.90 17.12 -20.87
N GLN A 766 2.01 18.11 -20.93
CA GLN A 766 2.10 19.29 -21.80
C GLN A 766 2.36 20.55 -20.97
N PHE A 767 3.64 20.86 -20.73
CA PHE A 767 4.02 22.15 -20.13
C PHE A 767 3.99 23.24 -21.20
N SER A 768 2.78 23.70 -21.52
CA SER A 768 2.51 24.68 -22.58
C SER A 768 2.93 26.10 -22.20
N GLN A 769 3.20 26.33 -20.91
CA GLN A 769 3.65 27.61 -20.36
C GLN A 769 4.77 27.40 -19.33
N PRO A 770 5.60 28.42 -19.04
CA PRO A 770 6.67 28.29 -18.06
C PRO A 770 6.17 27.83 -16.69
N GLN A 771 6.78 26.76 -16.17
CA GLN A 771 6.49 26.18 -14.87
C GLN A 771 7.77 25.60 -14.26
N SER A 772 7.91 25.64 -12.93
CA SER A 772 8.97 24.90 -12.22
C SER A 772 8.45 23.55 -11.76
N VAL A 773 9.17 22.48 -12.15
CA VAL A 773 8.74 21.10 -11.98
C VAL A 773 9.85 20.29 -11.30
N TRP A 774 9.52 19.59 -10.23
CA TRP A 774 10.40 18.61 -9.56
C TRP A 774 9.72 17.24 -9.58
N ALA A 775 10.40 16.24 -10.14
CA ALA A 775 9.86 14.90 -10.28
C ALA A 775 10.81 13.83 -9.72
N CYS A 776 10.32 12.96 -8.84
CA CYS A 776 11.04 11.82 -8.29
C CYS A 776 10.28 10.53 -8.60
N GLN A 777 10.91 9.61 -9.34
CA GLN A 777 10.23 8.47 -9.96
C GLN A 777 9.08 8.97 -10.84
N TRP A 778 9.41 9.24 -12.09
CA TRP A 778 8.43 9.56 -13.12
C TRP A 778 8.43 8.43 -14.13
N ASN A 779 7.30 7.75 -14.28
CA ASN A 779 7.14 6.75 -15.32
C ASN A 779 6.19 7.27 -16.41
N ASN A 780 6.71 7.44 -17.62
CA ASN A 780 5.98 7.92 -18.78
C ASN A 780 6.02 6.88 -19.92
N GLU A 781 5.10 5.92 -19.89
CA GLU A 781 5.12 4.78 -20.84
C GLU A 781 4.49 5.12 -22.21
N LYS A 782 3.71 6.20 -22.32
CA LYS A 782 3.00 6.63 -23.54
C LYS A 782 2.98 8.14 -23.65
N HIS A 783 3.02 8.67 -24.88
CA HIS A 783 3.02 10.11 -25.18
C HIS A 783 4.16 10.90 -24.52
N GLY A 784 5.07 11.46 -25.31
CA GLY A 784 6.26 12.15 -24.80
C GLY A 784 5.94 13.39 -23.97
N ILE A 785 6.92 13.83 -23.17
CA ILE A 785 6.86 15.06 -22.38
C ILE A 785 7.12 16.25 -23.31
N PHE A 786 6.28 17.27 -23.26
CA PHE A 786 6.50 18.53 -23.98
C PHE A 786 6.73 19.67 -22.99
N SER A 787 7.77 20.46 -23.25
CA SER A 787 8.20 21.55 -22.38
C SER A 787 8.48 22.82 -23.16
N HIS A 788 7.58 23.80 -23.06
CA HIS A 788 7.74 25.15 -23.59
C HIS A 788 8.09 26.13 -22.46
N GLY A 789 9.38 26.44 -22.30
CA GLY A 789 9.88 27.37 -21.28
C GLY A 789 9.86 26.86 -19.84
N ALA A 790 9.49 25.60 -19.59
CA ALA A 790 9.50 25.03 -18.25
C ALA A 790 10.94 24.77 -17.73
N THR A 791 11.08 24.78 -16.41
CA THR A 791 12.29 24.35 -15.70
C THR A 791 12.00 23.02 -15.02
N ILE A 792 12.57 21.92 -15.53
CA ILE A 792 12.27 20.56 -15.10
C ILE A 792 13.52 19.96 -14.46
N TRP A 793 13.43 19.60 -13.18
CA TRP A 793 14.40 18.74 -12.51
C TRP A 793 13.77 17.38 -12.23
N CYS A 794 14.42 16.30 -12.66
CA CYS A 794 13.91 14.95 -12.50
C CYS A 794 14.98 13.99 -11.97
N LEU A 795 14.63 13.20 -10.95
CA LEU A 795 15.42 12.10 -10.41
C LEU A 795 14.69 10.77 -10.66
N GLY A 796 15.24 9.94 -11.54
CA GLY A 796 14.62 8.68 -11.92
C GLY A 796 13.44 8.85 -12.89
N LEU A 797 13.72 8.67 -14.18
CA LEU A 797 12.70 8.63 -15.24
C LEU A 797 12.66 7.23 -15.87
N SER A 798 11.47 6.67 -16.04
CA SER A 798 11.21 5.53 -16.90
C SER A 798 10.37 6.02 -18.07
N ALA A 799 10.71 5.65 -19.30
CA ALA A 799 9.97 6.11 -20.46
C ALA A 799 9.80 5.03 -21.54
N GLY A 800 8.58 4.96 -22.07
CA GLY A 800 8.23 4.20 -23.27
C GLY A 800 8.48 5.03 -24.52
N GLY A 801 9.19 4.47 -25.50
CA GLY A 801 9.64 5.21 -26.67
C GLY A 801 8.55 5.56 -27.68
N GLU A 802 7.31 5.07 -27.59
CA GLU A 802 6.30 5.08 -28.67
C GLU A 802 6.18 6.41 -29.46
N SER A 803 6.36 7.56 -28.80
CA SER A 803 6.24 8.89 -29.42
C SER A 803 7.44 9.83 -29.20
N GLY A 804 8.58 9.30 -28.75
CA GLY A 804 9.67 10.10 -28.17
C GLY A 804 9.45 10.37 -26.68
N VAL A 805 10.53 10.71 -25.97
CA VAL A 805 10.54 10.83 -24.50
C VAL A 805 10.29 12.27 -24.06
N LEU A 806 11.03 13.22 -24.63
CA LEU A 806 10.99 14.64 -24.23
C LEU A 806 11.26 15.55 -25.44
N SER A 807 10.48 16.61 -25.56
CA SER A 807 10.74 17.75 -26.44
C SER A 807 10.78 19.04 -25.64
N THR A 808 11.89 19.77 -25.69
CA THR A 808 12.11 21.03 -24.98
C THR A 808 12.29 22.19 -25.95
N GLU A 809 11.55 23.28 -25.72
CA GLU A 809 11.62 24.52 -26.49
C GLU A 809 11.33 25.76 -25.63
N GLY A 810 11.33 26.95 -26.25
CA GLY A 810 10.92 28.18 -25.56
C GLY A 810 11.88 28.60 -24.43
N SER A 811 13.20 28.37 -24.58
CA SER A 811 14.19 28.60 -23.52
C SER A 811 14.00 27.72 -22.26
N ALA A 812 13.41 26.54 -22.42
CA ALA A 812 13.28 25.57 -21.35
C ALA A 812 14.66 25.16 -20.77
N SER A 813 14.65 24.71 -19.51
CA SER A 813 15.82 24.16 -18.84
C SER A 813 15.48 22.83 -18.19
N THR A 814 16.00 21.72 -18.71
CA THR A 814 15.66 20.37 -18.23
C THR A 814 16.88 19.58 -17.83
N GLU A 815 16.85 19.02 -16.62
CA GLU A 815 17.88 18.16 -16.06
C GLU A 815 17.28 16.83 -15.57
N ILE A 816 17.71 15.72 -16.17
CA ILE A 816 17.24 14.37 -15.83
C ILE A 816 18.41 13.52 -15.31
N PHE A 817 18.29 13.08 -14.07
CA PHE A 817 19.25 12.25 -13.36
C PHE A 817 18.80 10.79 -13.29
N GLY A 818 19.40 9.96 -14.12
CA GLY A 818 19.16 8.52 -14.14
C GLY A 818 17.81 8.19 -14.78
N ALA A 819 17.82 7.83 -16.06
CA ALA A 819 16.62 7.37 -16.76
C ALA A 819 16.82 6.02 -17.44
N LEU A 820 15.72 5.31 -17.70
CA LEU A 820 15.67 4.15 -18.59
C LEU A 820 14.65 4.42 -19.69
N VAL A 821 15.12 4.40 -20.94
CA VAL A 821 14.29 4.55 -22.13
C VAL A 821 14.15 3.20 -22.82
N ARG A 822 12.92 2.71 -22.93
CA ARG A 822 12.59 1.46 -23.62
C ARG A 822 11.93 1.77 -24.96
N PRO A 823 12.63 1.66 -26.10
CA PRO A 823 12.04 1.87 -27.41
C PRO A 823 10.91 0.86 -27.65
N ALA A 824 9.76 1.35 -28.11
CA ALA A 824 8.68 0.47 -28.54
C ALA A 824 9.06 -0.22 -29.85
N SER A 825 8.68 -1.49 -30.02
CA SER A 825 9.06 -2.30 -31.19
C SER A 825 8.55 -1.74 -32.52
N ASN A 826 7.48 -0.95 -32.48
CA ASN A 826 6.87 -0.29 -33.64
C ASN A 826 7.37 1.15 -33.88
N MET A 827 8.29 1.66 -33.06
CA MET A 827 8.83 3.00 -33.20
C MET A 827 9.78 3.08 -34.40
N ASP A 828 9.66 4.14 -35.21
CA ASP A 828 10.67 4.47 -36.23
C ASP A 828 12.04 4.67 -35.56
N GLN A 829 13.04 3.89 -35.97
CA GLN A 829 14.41 3.92 -35.43
C GLN A 829 15.09 5.29 -35.59
N SER A 830 14.62 6.09 -36.55
CA SER A 830 15.13 7.44 -36.85
C SER A 830 14.40 8.56 -36.09
N ARG A 831 13.39 8.23 -35.28
CA ARG A 831 12.70 9.21 -34.44
C ARG A 831 13.50 9.43 -33.16
N PRO A 832 13.93 10.65 -32.81
CA PRO A 832 14.73 10.86 -31.61
C PRO A 832 13.91 10.63 -30.33
N PHE A 833 14.57 10.10 -29.30
CA PHE A 833 14.04 10.10 -27.94
C PHE A 833 13.93 11.51 -27.37
N PHE A 834 14.96 12.33 -27.57
CA PHE A 834 15.03 13.68 -27.03
C PHE A 834 15.15 14.72 -28.14
N ARG A 835 14.32 15.75 -28.09
CA ARG A 835 14.45 16.94 -28.94
C ARG A 835 14.71 18.16 -28.06
N ASN A 836 15.73 18.92 -28.39
CA ASN A 836 16.04 20.17 -27.74
C ASN A 836 16.11 21.29 -28.79
N THR A 837 15.34 22.35 -28.60
CA THR A 837 15.28 23.49 -29.53
C THR A 837 15.44 24.78 -28.75
N ASN A 838 16.52 25.54 -28.98
CA ASN A 838 16.77 26.84 -28.33
C ASN A 838 16.61 26.78 -26.80
N SER A 839 17.07 25.69 -26.19
CA SER A 839 16.82 25.36 -24.79
C SER A 839 18.04 24.68 -24.17
N ARG A 840 18.05 24.55 -22.84
CA ARG A 840 19.14 23.95 -22.08
C ARG A 840 18.75 22.55 -21.63
N LEU A 841 19.62 21.57 -21.90
CA LEU A 841 19.34 20.17 -21.61
C LEU A 841 20.54 19.48 -20.96
N SER A 842 20.29 18.70 -19.91
CA SER A 842 21.26 17.80 -19.29
C SER A 842 20.60 16.44 -19.00
N LEU A 843 21.20 15.36 -19.53
CA LEU A 843 20.63 14.01 -19.43
C LEU A 843 21.66 12.99 -18.96
N ILE A 844 21.24 12.11 -18.06
CA ILE A 844 21.93 10.87 -17.69
C ILE A 844 20.93 9.74 -17.83
N TYR A 845 21.11 8.86 -18.81
CA TYR A 845 20.14 7.82 -19.11
C TYR A 845 20.77 6.56 -19.69
N ALA A 846 20.03 5.46 -19.61
CA ALA A 846 20.29 4.24 -20.33
C ALA A 846 19.11 3.91 -21.25
N THR A 847 19.37 3.11 -22.28
CA THR A 847 18.37 2.60 -23.20
C THR A 847 18.64 1.15 -23.53
N THR A 848 17.59 0.37 -23.77
CA THR A 848 17.72 -0.97 -24.32
C THR A 848 17.91 -0.90 -25.84
N GLN A 849 18.59 -1.91 -26.41
CA GLN A 849 18.91 -1.92 -27.84
C GLN A 849 17.67 -1.75 -28.73
N GLY A 850 16.53 -2.34 -28.34
CA GLY A 850 15.34 -2.44 -29.18
C GLY A 850 15.51 -3.49 -30.28
N GLU A 851 14.40 -4.01 -30.79
CA GLU A 851 14.38 -4.88 -31.97
C GLU A 851 13.34 -4.35 -32.96
N PRO A 852 13.76 -3.74 -34.09
CA PRO A 852 15.13 -3.47 -34.53
C PRO A 852 15.87 -2.38 -33.69
N PRO A 853 17.21 -2.29 -33.74
CA PRO A 853 17.97 -1.36 -32.92
C PRO A 853 17.62 0.11 -33.15
N HIS A 854 17.35 0.87 -32.08
CA HIS A 854 17.01 2.29 -32.20
C HIS A 854 18.27 3.15 -32.42
N THR A 855 18.29 3.95 -33.49
CA THR A 855 19.53 4.63 -33.92
C THR A 855 19.62 6.07 -33.42
N LEU A 856 18.58 6.89 -33.60
CA LEU A 856 18.67 8.32 -33.29
C LEU A 856 18.28 8.62 -31.84
N GLN A 857 19.20 9.18 -31.06
CA GLN A 857 18.97 9.42 -29.64
C GLN A 857 18.47 10.84 -29.38
N ILE A 858 19.21 11.84 -29.88
CA ILE A 858 18.97 13.26 -29.58
C ILE A 858 19.06 14.08 -30.86
N VAL A 859 18.12 15.01 -31.04
CA VAL A 859 18.23 16.12 -32.00
C VAL A 859 18.31 17.42 -31.20
N ASP A 860 19.42 18.13 -31.32
CA ASP A 860 19.67 19.35 -30.57
C ASP A 860 19.93 20.53 -31.51
N THR A 861 19.00 21.48 -31.51
CA THR A 861 18.95 22.62 -32.43
C THR A 861 19.09 23.93 -31.67
N GLN A 862 20.09 24.73 -32.01
CA GLN A 862 20.35 26.04 -31.42
C GLN A 862 20.47 27.08 -32.54
N GLY A 863 19.49 27.98 -32.65
CA GLY A 863 19.30 28.85 -33.80
C GLY A 863 19.09 28.02 -35.07
N ASN A 864 19.97 28.20 -36.05
CA ASN A 864 19.96 27.46 -37.32
C ASN A 864 20.87 26.21 -37.31
N ASP A 865 21.61 25.98 -36.21
CA ASP A 865 22.57 24.88 -36.10
C ASP A 865 21.90 23.67 -35.45
N ALA A 866 21.88 22.53 -36.14
CA ALA A 866 21.32 21.28 -35.63
C ALA A 866 22.39 20.19 -35.55
N GLU A 867 22.53 19.58 -34.38
CA GLU A 867 23.39 18.42 -34.13
C GLU A 867 22.53 17.18 -33.85
N LYS A 868 22.92 16.03 -34.41
CA LYS A 868 22.27 14.73 -34.19
C LYS A 868 23.20 13.81 -33.40
N ILE A 869 22.68 13.23 -32.33
CA ILE A 869 23.39 12.24 -31.51
C ILE A 869 22.79 10.88 -31.80
N GLU A 870 23.59 10.02 -32.40
CA GLU A 870 23.23 8.63 -32.74
C GLU A 870 23.67 7.66 -31.64
N SER A 871 23.13 6.45 -31.66
CA SER A 871 23.36 5.39 -30.67
C SER A 871 24.84 5.00 -30.52
N GLU A 872 25.68 5.22 -31.54
CA GLU A 872 27.12 4.99 -31.51
C GLU A 872 27.87 5.86 -30.48
N LYS A 873 27.27 6.97 -30.04
CA LYS A 873 27.83 7.84 -29.00
C LYS A 873 27.60 7.31 -27.58
N LEU A 874 26.75 6.29 -27.41
CA LEU A 874 26.51 5.65 -26.12
C LEU A 874 27.56 4.58 -25.85
N LYS A 875 27.83 4.31 -24.57
CA LYS A 875 28.61 3.14 -24.16
C LYS A 875 27.69 1.92 -24.13
N TRP A 876 27.96 0.93 -24.98
CA TRP A 876 27.15 -0.29 -25.08
C TRP A 876 27.79 -1.47 -24.35
N LEU A 877 27.01 -2.15 -23.51
CA LEU A 877 27.38 -3.43 -22.91
C LEU A 877 26.13 -4.30 -22.70
N SER A 878 26.20 -5.58 -23.07
CA SER A 878 25.12 -6.56 -22.86
C SER A 878 23.73 -6.10 -23.33
N GLY A 879 23.65 -5.45 -24.50
CA GLY A 879 22.38 -4.98 -25.08
C GLY A 879 21.82 -3.68 -24.48
N ARG A 880 22.59 -3.01 -23.60
CA ARG A 880 22.23 -1.73 -22.99
C ARG A 880 23.19 -0.63 -23.38
N GLY A 881 22.65 0.46 -23.91
CA GLY A 881 23.40 1.68 -24.20
C GLY A 881 23.24 2.66 -23.06
N ARG A 882 24.33 3.30 -22.63
CA ARG A 882 24.27 4.36 -21.61
C ARG A 882 24.90 5.67 -22.09
N MET A 883 24.28 6.76 -21.66
CA MET A 883 24.75 8.12 -21.76
C MET A 883 25.12 8.59 -20.35
N ASP A 884 26.42 8.63 -20.03
CA ASP A 884 26.87 8.99 -18.69
C ASP A 884 26.62 10.49 -18.39
N LEU A 885 26.70 11.35 -19.41
CA LEU A 885 26.23 12.74 -19.39
C LEU A 885 26.08 13.28 -20.83
N PHE A 886 24.90 13.78 -21.17
CA PHE A 886 24.68 14.68 -22.30
C PHE A 886 24.46 16.11 -21.81
N ARG A 887 25.00 17.09 -22.53
CA ARG A 887 24.82 18.52 -22.21
C ARG A 887 24.69 19.39 -23.46
N SER A 888 23.70 20.28 -23.43
CA SER A 888 23.48 21.36 -24.40
C SER A 888 23.07 22.65 -23.72
N ASP A 889 23.62 23.79 -24.13
CA ASP A 889 23.22 25.13 -23.69
C ASP A 889 22.62 25.94 -24.83
N ALA A 890 21.70 26.84 -24.47
CA ALA A 890 21.15 27.79 -25.41
C ALA A 890 22.25 28.72 -25.92
N LYS A 891 22.35 28.89 -27.24
CA LYS A 891 23.29 29.83 -27.84
C LYS A 891 22.86 31.25 -27.44
N GLU A 892 23.71 31.99 -26.74
CA GLU A 892 23.45 33.41 -26.48
C GLU A 892 23.31 34.12 -27.85
N GLU A 893 22.13 34.68 -28.12
CA GLU A 893 22.00 35.65 -29.21
C GLU A 893 22.92 36.82 -28.88
N ARG A 894 24.09 36.90 -29.55
CA ARG A 894 24.86 38.14 -29.54
C ARG A 894 23.93 39.23 -30.06
N PRO A 895 23.77 40.36 -29.34
CA PRO A 895 23.08 41.51 -29.91
C PRO A 895 23.71 41.80 -31.26
N SER A 896 22.88 41.91 -32.29
CA SER A 896 23.36 42.34 -33.60
C SER A 896 24.10 43.67 -33.41
N ASP A 897 25.38 43.65 -33.72
CA ASP A 897 26.18 44.86 -33.87
C ASP A 897 25.58 45.59 -35.07
N ASN A 898 24.54 46.40 -34.82
CA ASN A 898 24.05 47.38 -35.77
C ASN A 898 25.14 48.44 -35.89
N GLY A 899 26.17 48.09 -36.67
CA GLY A 899 27.18 49.00 -37.19
C GLY A 899 26.48 50.08 -37.99
N THR A 900 26.06 51.14 -37.30
CA THR A 900 25.72 52.41 -37.91
C THR A 900 27.05 53.08 -38.22
N THR A 901 27.67 52.67 -39.33
CA THR A 901 28.72 53.44 -39.95
C THR A 901 28.06 54.70 -40.51
N ARG A 902 28.21 55.82 -39.80
CA ARG A 902 27.95 57.15 -40.37
C ARG A 902 28.93 57.39 -41.51
N GLN A 903 28.43 57.48 -42.73
CA GLN A 903 28.65 58.62 -43.62
C GLN A 903 27.46 58.82 -44.54
#